data_AF-A0A1V6FFM0-F1
#
_entry.id   AF-A0A1V6FFM0-F1
#
_cell.length_a   1.000
_cell.length_b   1.000
_cell.length_c   1.000
_cell.angle_alpha   90.00
_cell.angle_beta   90.00
_cell.angle_gamma   90.00
#
_symmetry.space_group_name_H-M   'P 1'
#
loop_
_entity.id
_entity.type
_entity.pdbx_description
1 polymer ?
#
loop_
_entity_poly.entity_id
_entity_poly.type
_entity_poly.pdbx_seq_one_letter_code
_entity_poly.pdbx_strand_id
1 'polypeptide(L)'
;MRLHPSSNWLALSLCCLSTALSAAAEPILAENGQTAYVIVKPTTPSPAEETTVADLATLLRQATGADFPIVEPTQAGQHPKRIFVGYSEPMRAVAGELEELADEERVYRTVGDDILIYGGGACGTVFAVYQFLEDQLHCRWFHPWGDSRIPKYDRLALASCNRRMTPSYLIRDMKQYSWDRTGCPTSADFFRRQRTHNNNTLVPIRPLGGHIHTLPALVPSGIPNLPQRCGPHPLFKDKKYFETNPEYFTLNSKGKRTYLGHYCFSNAGLRQTLIENLEKLVAAGRATDTPAVIDVDQADTGGRFCYCEPCQALEKKYQSPGGAMFDCLLAISAHFQKKFPRIVIRFLAYNREQTELPPAAEALPGGRLPENLVPYFAPITGDFSKAWDAPSNQVIYDSLANWGRVSSRMWLYYYPSTFPRPLIHYPLFGNIIKCAHDYRIGHAHNIRYVFNDEAYPLENMGFVSLQLYLRTMLANDVTLDIETMIDEYFTAIYGPVAKPMRAYFDELEQLMAADDGYLRWNPDPRFINYLTVDNLLRWQRDFDAMEALAANDERALMHLRTTRMNLDLNTMHQAQKIKREQPGHALDFDQIYARYLAGIEIVMANGHNLAPGSKKPWQYERMLAAGDHVHAVTKEPKPLPKAFAEVPPSAIRQVTPACNKTRVPPDPQAAFGIALAADAPHLGAARYRFNDSLGQLPALQLDVPVQPGRGYQLYYLGRTALSRECDVRVPAAGSGGTYGTAFIGHCWEKTSPEQLWDLYVSCRFDDAKVYTDRIVLVKTDGRTPPIQVAATTLPQRPSAIMIAPVIASAGGDPTAVDWNAVMPMAAWGESFSGNAPKTPETEMRVAFDDEYLYLAYREQRASGGESASFWNNTVDMFFAGNTLGSVLQVGVAPSGRIRCNLYTLTKTSDPNSNEDMRVSNAVPFEGKINNRSEAGAWQWQMALPRRWLPQFTMALQANFFRNHGDARLSLSWNPIYTQGYLNGFHRLGRIYPGRLELSGRDVTSTRRDGSLPVMDGNHAWDIKASAPSGLDLRPAYRIGARLRSNATLKDEKATSRIGVYDQATKKIIGNAVFPIKSIVGEDFKTVTISKGVTLTEASFLYVGGFLPEQQAQGDVFLEAFVLELVP
;
A
#
# COMPACT_ATOMS: atom_id res chain seq x y z
N MET A 1 -36.25 25.87 16.50
CA MET A 1 -37.19 26.63 17.35
C MET A 1 -37.28 28.05 16.79
N ARG A 2 -38.48 28.57 16.54
CA ARG A 2 -38.80 29.75 15.72
C ARG A 2 -38.57 31.10 16.45
N LEU A 3 -38.05 32.10 15.71
CA LEU A 3 -38.36 33.57 15.67
C LEU A 3 -38.24 34.38 17.00
N HIS A 4 -37.79 35.63 17.11
CA HIS A 4 -37.41 36.77 16.24
C HIS A 4 -36.66 37.83 17.13
N PRO A 5 -36.14 38.95 16.57
CA PRO A 5 -35.11 39.81 17.17
C PRO A 5 -35.67 41.08 17.83
N SER A 6 -34.85 41.73 18.67
CA SER A 6 -35.10 43.10 19.15
C SER A 6 -33.84 43.94 19.05
N SER A 7 -33.98 45.00 18.25
CA SER A 7 -33.13 46.18 18.10
C SER A 7 -32.84 46.88 19.44
N ASN A 8 -31.69 47.53 19.56
CA ASN A 8 -31.56 48.83 20.25
C ASN A 8 -30.26 49.54 19.84
N TRP A 9 -30.44 50.61 19.07
CA TRP A 9 -29.47 51.69 18.84
C TRP A 9 -29.69 52.79 19.89
N LEU A 10 -28.63 53.58 20.14
CA LEU A 10 -28.55 54.82 20.94
C LEU A 10 -28.55 54.69 22.47
N ALA A 11 -27.38 54.91 23.07
CA ALA A 11 -27.03 56.15 23.78
C ALA A 11 -25.97 55.87 24.85
N LEU A 12 -24.74 56.37 24.68
CA LEU A 12 -23.94 56.92 25.80
C LEU A 12 -22.76 57.71 25.21
N SER A 13 -23.07 58.93 24.77
CA SER A 13 -22.10 60.03 24.69
C SER A 13 -22.21 60.86 25.97
N LEU A 14 -21.04 61.25 26.49
CA LEU A 14 -20.72 62.24 27.53
C LEU A 14 -20.14 61.66 28.83
N CYS A 15 -18.81 61.51 28.82
CA CYS A 15 -17.95 61.92 29.93
C CYS A 15 -16.59 62.32 29.33
N CYS A 16 -16.55 63.51 28.71
CA CYS A 16 -15.30 64.20 28.39
C CYS A 16 -14.78 64.84 29.68
N LEU A 17 -13.89 64.15 30.40
CA LEU A 17 -12.95 64.77 31.31
C LEU A 17 -11.57 64.71 30.66
N SER A 18 -11.10 65.91 30.32
CA SER A 18 -9.84 66.25 29.71
C SER A 18 -8.65 65.75 30.52
N THR A 19 -8.03 64.66 30.08
CA THR A 19 -6.59 64.47 30.19
C THR A 19 -5.97 64.95 28.89
N ALA A 20 -5.30 66.11 28.94
CA ALA A 20 -4.39 66.50 27.88
C ALA A 20 -3.21 65.53 27.90
N LEU A 21 -3.35 64.40 27.20
CA LEU A 21 -2.19 63.62 26.78
C LEU A 21 -1.43 64.50 25.79
N SER A 22 -0.24 64.94 26.19
CA SER A 22 0.76 65.40 25.26
C SER A 22 0.99 64.28 24.25
N ALA A 23 0.44 64.40 23.05
CA ALA A 23 0.79 63.54 21.93
C ALA A 23 2.28 63.73 21.68
N ALA A 24 3.11 62.77 22.10
CA ALA A 24 4.49 62.70 21.67
C ALA A 24 4.47 62.70 20.13
N ALA A 25 5.21 63.60 19.49
CA ALA A 25 5.25 63.69 18.05
C ALA A 25 5.73 62.35 17.47
N GLU A 26 4.92 61.76 16.59
CA GLU A 26 5.27 60.49 15.94
C GLU A 26 6.58 60.64 15.15
N PRO A 27 7.59 59.78 15.38
CA PRO A 27 8.84 59.84 14.62
C PRO A 27 8.57 59.67 13.13
N ILE A 28 9.00 60.65 12.34
CA ILE A 28 8.92 60.62 10.87
C ILE A 28 10.15 59.87 10.35
N LEU A 29 9.96 58.63 9.90
CA LEU A 29 11.02 57.79 9.36
C LEU A 29 11.50 58.29 8.01
N ALA A 30 10.58 58.76 7.17
CA ALA A 30 10.91 59.37 5.89
C ALA A 30 9.80 60.33 5.44
N GLU A 31 10.17 61.37 4.71
CA GLU A 31 9.26 62.32 4.10
C GLU A 31 9.83 62.80 2.76
N ASN A 32 9.02 62.80 1.72
CA ASN A 32 9.35 63.21 0.36
C ASN A 32 10.64 62.57 -0.20
N GLY A 33 10.81 61.25 0.04
CA GLY A 33 11.99 60.51 -0.40
C GLY A 33 13.27 60.85 0.35
N GLN A 34 13.19 61.51 1.51
CA GLN A 34 14.34 61.81 2.37
C GLN A 34 14.17 61.19 3.76
N THR A 35 15.29 60.80 4.38
CA THR A 35 15.32 60.30 5.76
C THR A 35 16.52 60.85 6.51
N ALA A 36 16.33 61.09 7.81
CA ALA A 36 17.43 61.37 8.74
C ALA A 36 17.89 60.11 9.51
N TYR A 37 17.23 58.97 9.28
CA TYR A 37 17.53 57.71 9.96
C TYR A 37 18.68 56.95 9.30
N VAL A 38 19.53 56.37 10.13
CA VAL A 38 20.50 55.34 9.71
C VAL A 38 20.11 53.99 10.32
N ILE A 39 20.46 52.89 9.65
CA ILE A 39 20.31 51.53 10.17
C ILE A 39 21.65 51.12 10.80
N VAL A 40 21.64 50.79 12.08
CA VAL A 40 22.83 50.36 12.83
C VAL A 40 22.82 48.83 12.96
N LYS A 41 23.90 48.20 12.52
CA LYS A 41 24.07 46.73 12.55
C LYS A 41 24.26 46.18 13.98
N PRO A 42 24.12 44.85 14.16
CA PRO A 42 24.61 44.16 15.35
C PRO A 42 26.14 44.28 15.48
N THR A 43 26.69 44.13 16.70
CA THR A 43 28.17 44.13 16.91
C THR A 43 28.86 42.95 16.23
N THR A 44 28.20 41.80 16.16
CA THR A 44 28.73 40.60 15.50
C THR A 44 27.58 39.95 14.75
N PRO A 45 27.21 40.48 13.56
CA PRO A 45 26.04 40.02 12.86
C PRO A 45 26.28 38.63 12.28
N SER A 46 25.29 37.75 12.43
CA SER A 46 25.23 36.50 11.68
C SER A 46 25.02 36.77 10.18
N PRO A 47 25.31 35.81 9.28
CA PRO A 47 25.01 35.97 7.86
C PRO A 47 23.52 36.27 7.57
N ALA A 48 22.61 35.72 8.38
CA ALA A 48 21.19 35.98 8.26
C ALA A 48 20.83 37.41 8.69
N GLU A 49 21.45 37.94 9.74
CA GLU A 49 21.27 39.33 10.17
C GLU A 49 21.83 40.33 9.16
N GLU A 50 23.03 40.10 8.60
CA GLU A 50 23.58 40.95 7.53
C GLU A 50 22.61 41.03 6.33
N THR A 51 22.11 39.86 5.89
CA THR A 51 21.12 39.80 4.81
C THR A 51 19.83 40.57 5.18
N THR A 52 19.39 40.45 6.42
CA THR A 52 18.14 41.08 6.90
C THR A 52 18.28 42.59 7.03
N VAL A 53 19.44 43.11 7.45
CA VAL A 53 19.71 44.55 7.50
C VAL A 53 19.68 45.15 6.08
N ALA A 54 20.31 44.48 5.11
CA ALA A 54 20.28 44.91 3.71
C ALA A 54 18.86 44.87 3.13
N ASP A 55 18.08 43.83 3.47
CA ASP A 55 16.69 43.70 3.05
C ASP A 55 15.79 44.77 3.67
N LEU A 56 15.98 45.10 4.97
CA LEU A 56 15.27 46.20 5.63
C LEU A 56 15.50 47.54 4.93
N ALA A 57 16.76 47.88 4.65
CA ALA A 57 17.10 49.11 3.92
C ALA A 57 16.43 49.16 2.54
N THR A 58 16.45 48.03 1.82
CA THR A 58 15.83 47.88 0.51
C THR A 58 14.32 48.07 0.58
N LEU A 59 13.64 47.44 1.54
CA LEU A 59 12.19 47.51 1.69
C LEU A 59 11.73 48.90 2.16
N LEU A 60 12.47 49.56 3.04
CA LEU A 60 12.20 50.94 3.44
C LEU A 60 12.36 51.93 2.27
N ARG A 61 13.42 51.76 1.46
CA ARG A 61 13.60 52.54 0.23
C ARG A 61 12.47 52.29 -0.76
N GLN A 62 12.07 51.04 -0.95
CA GLN A 62 10.92 50.72 -1.80
C GLN A 62 9.64 51.38 -1.28
N ALA A 63 9.42 51.42 0.04
CA ALA A 63 8.23 52.00 0.63
C ALA A 63 8.21 53.53 0.58
N THR A 64 9.36 54.20 0.72
CA THR A 64 9.42 55.66 0.97
C THR A 64 10.16 56.47 -0.09
N GLY A 65 10.91 55.81 -0.97
CA GLY A 65 11.86 56.46 -1.89
C GLY A 65 13.17 56.92 -1.25
N ALA A 66 13.28 56.93 0.08
CA ALA A 66 14.46 57.39 0.80
C ALA A 66 15.55 56.32 0.92
N ASP A 67 16.81 56.72 0.79
CA ASP A 67 17.96 55.84 1.08
C ASP A 67 18.25 55.85 2.59
N PHE A 68 18.16 54.68 3.23
CA PHE A 68 18.50 54.48 4.64
C PHE A 68 19.92 53.92 4.76
N PRO A 69 20.94 54.73 5.12
CA PRO A 69 22.32 54.27 5.16
C PRO A 69 22.53 53.22 6.26
N ILE A 70 23.25 52.16 5.95
CA ILE A 70 23.66 51.14 6.92
C ILE A 70 25.03 51.53 7.48
N VAL A 71 25.16 51.59 8.81
CA VAL A 71 26.38 52.01 9.50
C VAL A 71 26.85 50.96 10.51
N GLU A 72 28.14 50.98 10.82
CA GLU A 72 28.70 50.16 11.88
C GLU A 72 28.28 50.68 13.27
N PRO A 73 28.19 49.80 14.30
CA PRO A 73 27.86 50.22 15.66
C PRO A 73 28.70 51.38 16.18
N THR A 74 29.99 51.42 15.84
CA THR A 74 30.92 52.47 16.27
C THR A 74 30.58 53.86 15.70
N GLN A 75 29.81 53.93 14.61
CA GLN A 75 29.38 55.17 13.98
C GLN A 75 28.02 55.65 14.53
N ALA A 76 27.33 54.85 15.34
CA ALA A 76 25.98 55.17 15.84
C ALA A 76 25.91 56.49 16.62
N GLY A 77 26.98 56.91 17.31
CA GLY A 77 27.02 58.19 18.02
C GLY A 77 27.01 59.43 17.13
N GLN A 78 27.27 59.28 15.82
CA GLN A 78 27.35 60.37 14.84
C GLN A 78 25.98 60.76 14.27
N HIS A 79 24.94 59.98 14.56
CA HIS A 79 23.62 60.14 13.99
C HIS A 79 22.55 60.26 15.10
N PRO A 80 21.66 61.28 15.05
CA PRO A 80 20.67 61.51 16.09
C PRO A 80 19.43 60.61 15.98
N LYS A 81 19.19 59.99 14.81
CA LYS A 81 18.02 59.12 14.55
C LYS A 81 18.48 57.78 14.00
N ARG A 82 18.21 56.69 14.72
CA ARG A 82 18.80 55.38 14.43
C ARG A 82 17.76 54.28 14.49
N ILE A 83 17.94 53.30 13.62
CA ILE A 83 17.24 52.02 13.62
C ILE A 83 18.26 50.95 14.00
N PHE A 84 18.28 50.55 15.26
CA PHE A 84 19.14 49.47 15.73
C PHE A 84 18.52 48.12 15.38
N VAL A 85 19.27 47.30 14.63
CA VAL A 85 18.89 45.93 14.32
C VAL A 85 19.81 44.99 15.09
N GLY A 86 19.23 44.15 15.94
CA GLY A 86 19.95 43.21 16.79
C GLY A 86 20.72 43.87 17.93
N TYR A 87 21.55 43.08 18.59
CA TYR A 87 22.30 43.55 19.76
C TYR A 87 23.59 44.26 19.35
N SER A 88 23.74 45.51 19.81
CA SER A 88 24.99 46.25 19.77
C SER A 88 25.20 47.05 21.06
N GLU A 89 26.44 47.42 21.36
CA GLU A 89 26.74 48.22 22.55
C GLU A 89 25.99 49.57 22.57
N PRO A 90 25.92 50.36 21.48
CA PRO A 90 25.13 51.59 21.48
C PRO A 90 23.62 51.34 21.61
N MET A 91 23.11 50.25 21.02
CA MET A 91 21.72 49.84 21.21
C MET A 91 21.41 49.61 22.68
N ARG A 92 22.27 48.88 23.42
CA ARG A 92 22.12 48.62 24.86
C ARG A 92 22.17 49.91 25.68
N ALA A 93 23.04 50.84 25.32
CA ALA A 93 23.13 52.14 25.99
C ALA A 93 21.82 52.96 25.86
N VAL A 94 21.16 52.90 24.69
CA VAL A 94 19.85 53.51 24.46
C VAL A 94 18.73 52.74 25.16
N ALA A 95 18.79 51.40 25.10
CA ALA A 95 17.75 50.53 25.61
C ALA A 95 17.67 50.48 27.16
N GLY A 96 18.78 50.71 27.85
CA GLY A 96 18.90 50.45 29.29
C GLY A 96 19.01 48.96 29.60
N GLU A 97 18.52 48.55 30.77
CA GLU A 97 18.45 47.13 31.15
C GLU A 97 17.54 46.36 30.20
N LEU A 98 18.07 45.27 29.63
CA LEU A 98 17.34 44.39 28.73
C LEU A 98 17.00 43.09 29.46
N GLU A 99 15.74 42.69 29.40
CA GLU A 99 15.31 41.37 29.87
C GLU A 99 15.90 40.26 28.99
N GLU A 100 16.13 39.10 29.60
CA GLU A 100 16.49 37.90 28.85
C GLU A 100 15.28 37.43 28.03
N LEU A 101 15.49 37.27 26.73
CA LEU A 101 14.48 36.79 25.79
C LEU A 101 14.68 35.30 25.56
N ALA A 102 13.59 34.55 25.64
CA ALA A 102 13.57 33.16 25.17
C ALA A 102 13.78 33.12 23.65
N ASP A 103 14.18 31.94 23.14
CA ASP A 103 14.27 31.69 21.71
C ASP A 103 12.95 32.09 21.03
N GLU A 104 13.04 32.73 19.86
CA GLU A 104 11.91 33.20 19.05
C GLU A 104 11.11 34.39 19.60
N GLU A 105 11.40 34.88 20.81
CA GLU A 105 10.81 36.15 21.26
C GLU A 105 11.36 37.31 20.42
N ARG A 106 10.45 38.20 20.01
CA ARG A 106 10.71 39.33 19.11
C ARG A 106 10.33 40.62 19.81
N VAL A 107 11.17 41.62 19.68
CA VAL A 107 10.91 42.94 20.23
C VAL A 107 11.16 44.00 19.16
N TYR A 108 10.21 44.91 19.01
CA TYR A 108 10.46 46.20 18.42
C TYR A 108 9.85 47.30 19.28
N ARG A 109 10.63 48.38 19.53
CA ARG A 109 10.17 49.49 20.35
C ARG A 109 10.85 50.80 19.99
N THR A 110 10.17 51.91 20.28
CA THR A 110 10.69 53.28 20.13
C THR A 110 11.20 53.82 21.46
N VAL A 111 12.40 54.40 21.48
CA VAL A 111 12.99 55.08 22.64
C VAL A 111 13.47 56.46 22.20
N GLY A 112 12.71 57.51 22.52
CA GLY A 112 12.92 58.83 21.91
C GLY A 112 12.74 58.74 20.39
N ASP A 113 13.71 59.26 19.63
CA ASP A 113 13.76 59.14 18.17
C ASP A 113 14.33 57.80 17.68
N ASP A 114 14.90 56.97 18.56
CA ASP A 114 15.51 55.69 18.18
C ASP A 114 14.49 54.56 18.08
N ILE A 115 14.74 53.65 17.15
CA ILE A 115 13.97 52.43 16.95
C ILE A 115 14.89 51.24 17.26
N LEU A 116 14.44 50.36 18.15
CA LEU A 116 15.17 49.17 18.58
C LEU A 116 14.41 47.94 18.06
N ILE A 117 15.06 47.09 17.25
CA ILE A 117 14.49 45.84 16.72
C ILE A 117 15.44 44.69 17.05
N TYR A 118 15.05 43.77 17.92
CA TYR A 118 15.91 42.68 18.41
C TYR A 118 15.09 41.47 18.85
N GLY A 119 15.73 40.32 19.05
CA GLY A 119 15.03 39.13 19.54
C GLY A 119 15.95 38.05 20.09
N GLY A 120 15.37 37.02 20.71
CA GLY A 120 16.08 35.90 21.34
C GLY A 120 16.46 34.78 20.37
N GLY A 121 17.52 34.04 20.72
CA GLY A 121 17.98 32.87 19.97
C GLY A 121 18.59 33.18 18.60
N ALA A 122 18.65 32.15 17.75
CA ALA A 122 19.31 32.23 16.44
C ALA A 122 18.53 33.04 15.38
N CYS A 123 17.23 33.24 15.56
CA CYS A 123 16.35 33.81 14.53
C CYS A 123 15.52 35.03 15.00
N GLY A 124 15.48 35.33 16.30
CA GLY A 124 14.60 36.34 16.88
C GLY A 124 14.76 37.73 16.27
N THR A 125 16.00 38.22 16.13
CA THR A 125 16.29 39.52 15.47
C THR A 125 15.77 39.56 14.04
N VAL A 126 16.07 38.52 13.25
CA VAL A 126 15.67 38.43 11.84
C VAL A 126 14.15 38.51 11.71
N PHE A 127 13.43 37.74 12.53
CA PHE A 127 11.97 37.73 12.48
C PHE A 127 11.32 38.97 13.10
N ALA A 128 11.98 39.65 14.04
CA ALA A 128 11.51 40.92 14.58
C ALA A 128 11.48 42.03 13.51
N VAL A 129 12.44 42.06 12.60
CA VAL A 129 12.46 43.01 11.47
C VAL A 129 11.25 42.83 10.56
N TYR A 130 10.95 41.59 10.15
CA TYR A 130 9.81 41.36 9.27
C TYR A 130 8.47 41.55 9.98
N GLN A 131 8.41 41.28 11.28
CA GLN A 131 7.24 41.60 12.08
C GLN A 131 7.02 43.12 12.18
N PHE A 132 8.09 43.90 12.38
CA PHE A 132 8.03 45.36 12.36
C PHE A 132 7.51 45.89 11.01
N LEU A 133 8.04 45.39 9.90
CA LEU A 133 7.59 45.78 8.55
C LEU A 133 6.12 45.42 8.29
N GLU A 134 5.67 44.28 8.80
CA GLU A 134 4.28 43.84 8.66
C GLU A 134 3.30 44.67 9.51
N ASP A 135 3.67 44.97 10.75
CA ASP A 135 2.83 45.65 11.72
C ASP A 135 2.77 47.16 11.49
N GLN A 136 3.92 47.79 11.20
CA GLN A 136 4.06 49.25 11.14
C GLN A 136 3.96 49.80 9.72
N LEU A 137 4.39 49.02 8.71
CA LEU A 137 4.40 49.45 7.31
C LEU A 137 3.35 48.72 6.47
N HIS A 138 2.62 47.75 7.05
CA HIS A 138 1.62 46.93 6.37
C HIS A 138 2.16 46.17 5.14
N CYS A 139 3.45 45.82 5.17
CA CYS A 139 4.07 44.95 4.17
C CYS A 139 3.42 43.56 4.21
N ARG A 140 3.26 42.93 3.04
CA ARG A 140 2.77 41.56 2.89
C ARG A 140 3.57 40.82 1.82
N TRP A 141 3.80 39.53 2.02
CA TRP A 141 4.46 38.64 1.06
C TRP A 141 3.54 37.44 0.81
N PHE A 142 2.90 37.42 -0.35
CA PHE A 142 1.80 36.50 -0.65
C PHE A 142 2.26 35.22 -1.33
N HIS A 143 3.31 35.29 -2.15
CA HIS A 143 3.71 34.16 -3.00
C HIS A 143 5.23 33.97 -3.06
N PRO A 144 5.73 32.72 -3.11
CA PRO A 144 7.14 32.41 -3.35
C PRO A 144 7.71 32.90 -4.69
N TRP A 145 6.87 33.42 -5.60
CA TRP A 145 7.29 33.95 -6.91
C TRP A 145 7.49 35.48 -6.88
N GLY A 146 7.51 36.08 -5.68
CA GLY A 146 7.81 37.50 -5.48
C GLY A 146 6.58 38.39 -5.30
N ASP A 147 5.36 37.85 -5.37
CA ASP A 147 4.14 38.63 -5.15
C ASP A 147 4.10 39.15 -3.72
N SER A 148 4.17 40.47 -3.60
CA SER A 148 4.25 41.18 -2.34
C SER A 148 3.58 42.53 -2.47
N ARG A 149 3.10 43.05 -1.35
CA ARG A 149 2.58 44.41 -1.23
C ARG A 149 3.50 45.18 -0.32
N ILE A 150 4.23 46.13 -0.91
CA ILE A 150 5.05 47.11 -0.22
C ILE A 150 4.37 48.47 -0.40
N PRO A 151 3.62 48.98 0.60
CA PRO A 151 2.91 50.24 0.47
C PRO A 151 3.86 51.41 0.20
N LYS A 152 3.37 52.42 -0.53
CA LYS A 152 4.12 53.64 -0.85
C LYS A 152 3.71 54.77 0.10
N TYR A 153 4.69 55.47 0.64
CA TYR A 153 4.50 56.56 1.58
C TYR A 153 5.29 57.79 1.14
N ASP A 154 4.60 58.89 0.83
CA ASP A 154 5.24 60.21 0.71
C ASP A 154 5.70 60.72 2.08
N ARG A 155 5.00 60.32 3.14
CA ARG A 155 5.35 60.61 4.54
C ARG A 155 5.08 59.37 5.38
N LEU A 156 6.13 58.74 5.89
CA LEU A 156 6.06 57.59 6.79
C LEU A 156 6.28 58.06 8.24
N ALA A 157 5.19 58.23 8.96
CA ALA A 157 5.21 58.42 10.41
C ALA A 157 5.06 57.05 11.11
N LEU A 158 5.82 56.84 12.17
CA LEU A 158 5.77 55.62 12.96
C LEU A 158 5.06 55.88 14.29
N ALA A 159 4.09 55.04 14.61
CA ALA A 159 3.47 55.06 15.93
C ALA A 159 4.50 54.66 17.01
N SER A 160 4.61 55.45 18.08
CA SER A 160 5.41 55.04 19.23
C SER A 160 4.89 53.70 19.77
N CYS A 161 5.79 52.74 19.95
CA CYS A 161 5.42 51.39 20.31
C CYS A 161 6.45 50.73 21.24
N ASN A 162 5.97 49.76 22.02
CA ASN A 162 6.81 48.83 22.78
C ASN A 162 6.19 47.44 22.68
N ARG A 163 6.58 46.69 21.65
CA ARG A 163 5.96 45.42 21.27
C ARG A 163 6.92 44.29 21.54
N ARG A 164 6.50 43.36 22.38
CA ARG A 164 7.14 42.06 22.63
C ARG A 164 6.18 40.96 22.21
N MET A 165 6.68 40.01 21.44
CA MET A 165 5.85 39.02 20.74
C MET A 165 6.50 37.66 20.82
N THR A 166 5.67 36.63 21.03
CA THR A 166 6.06 35.22 20.97
C THR A 166 5.19 34.56 19.92
N PRO A 167 5.77 33.83 18.94
CA PRO A 167 4.96 33.16 17.93
C PRO A 167 4.15 32.01 18.56
N SER A 168 2.98 31.71 18.00
CA SER A 168 2.13 30.59 18.42
C SER A 168 2.86 29.24 18.33
N TYR A 169 3.67 29.06 17.28
CA TYR A 169 4.55 27.91 17.14
C TYR A 169 6.01 28.37 17.21
N LEU A 170 6.77 27.80 18.14
CA LEU A 170 8.17 28.12 18.39
C LEU A 170 9.10 27.54 17.32
N ILE A 171 8.73 26.43 16.67
CA ILE A 171 9.45 25.93 15.49
C ILE A 171 8.45 25.75 14.36
N ARG A 172 8.76 26.40 13.25
CA ARG A 172 7.93 26.56 12.06
C ARG A 172 8.73 26.07 10.87
N ASP A 173 8.77 24.75 10.75
CA ASP A 173 9.46 24.06 9.69
C ASP A 173 8.50 23.85 8.52
N MET A 174 8.90 24.40 7.38
CA MET A 174 8.24 24.20 6.11
C MET A 174 9.14 23.29 5.30
N LYS A 175 8.56 22.40 4.50
CA LYS A 175 9.33 21.58 3.56
C LYS A 175 9.87 22.42 2.40
N GLN A 176 10.72 23.40 2.70
CA GLN A 176 11.13 24.51 1.85
C GLN A 176 11.78 24.01 0.58
N TYR A 177 12.53 22.91 0.60
CA TYR A 177 13.09 22.34 -0.63
C TYR A 177 12.05 21.92 -1.69
N SER A 178 10.77 21.83 -1.32
CA SER A 178 9.67 21.62 -2.28
C SER A 178 9.22 22.92 -2.97
N TRP A 179 9.81 24.05 -2.57
CA TRP A 179 9.54 25.42 -3.01
C TRP A 179 10.84 26.23 -3.29
N ASP A 180 11.97 25.76 -2.77
CA ASP A 180 13.26 26.43 -2.68
C ASP A 180 14.38 25.43 -3.01
N ARG A 181 14.53 25.15 -4.31
CA ARG A 181 15.72 24.49 -4.85
C ARG A 181 16.28 25.31 -5.99
N THR A 182 17.29 26.12 -5.67
CA THR A 182 18.24 26.74 -6.62
C THR A 182 17.60 27.15 -7.94
N GLY A 183 17.05 28.37 -7.99
CA GLY A 183 16.62 28.99 -9.24
C GLY A 183 15.49 30.01 -9.10
N CYS A 184 14.71 30.02 -8.02
CA CYS A 184 13.74 31.07 -7.71
C CYS A 184 14.35 32.03 -6.66
N PRO A 185 14.90 33.18 -7.06
CA PRO A 185 15.63 34.07 -6.14
C PRO A 185 14.75 34.63 -5.01
N THR A 186 13.44 34.66 -5.21
CA THR A 186 12.46 35.25 -4.27
C THR A 186 11.89 34.27 -3.26
N SER A 187 12.08 32.95 -3.43
CA SER A 187 11.50 31.93 -2.54
C SER A 187 12.13 31.94 -1.15
N ALA A 188 13.47 32.00 -1.09
CA ALA A 188 14.20 32.12 0.18
C ALA A 188 13.83 33.41 0.93
N ASP A 189 13.62 34.52 0.19
CA ASP A 189 13.12 35.77 0.74
C ASP A 189 11.71 35.62 1.30
N PHE A 190 10.79 34.99 0.56
CA PHE A 190 9.43 34.70 1.02
C PHE A 190 9.44 33.95 2.36
N PHE A 191 10.14 32.83 2.47
CA PHE A 191 10.15 32.05 3.72
C PHE A 191 10.76 32.82 4.90
N ARG A 192 11.82 33.59 4.66
CA ARG A 192 12.46 34.44 5.67
C ARG A 192 11.52 35.55 6.14
N ARG A 193 10.88 36.24 5.18
CA ARG A 193 9.91 37.34 5.42
C ARG A 193 8.62 36.86 6.10
N GLN A 194 8.18 35.64 5.80
CA GLN A 194 7.10 34.93 6.49
C GLN A 194 7.51 34.35 7.85
N ARG A 195 8.75 34.59 8.28
CA ARG A 195 9.28 34.22 9.60
C ARG A 195 9.27 32.71 9.84
N THR A 196 9.59 31.94 8.80
CA THR A 196 9.74 30.47 8.87
C THR A 196 11.20 30.08 8.95
N HIS A 197 11.48 28.96 9.64
CA HIS A 197 12.84 28.46 9.82
C HIS A 197 13.29 27.71 8.57
N ASN A 198 14.59 27.74 8.27
CA ASN A 198 15.17 26.98 7.18
C ASN A 198 16.22 25.99 7.71
N ASN A 199 16.58 24.99 6.90
CA ASN A 199 17.45 23.89 7.36
C ASN A 199 18.95 24.22 7.43
N ASN A 200 19.37 25.43 7.03
CA ASN A 200 20.79 25.75 6.81
C ASN A 200 21.30 26.96 7.59
N THR A 201 20.51 28.03 7.73
CA THR A 201 20.95 29.32 8.30
C THR A 201 20.06 29.85 9.43
N LEU A 202 18.83 29.37 9.57
CA LEU A 202 17.88 29.77 10.61
C LEU A 202 17.34 28.53 11.35
N VAL A 203 18.21 27.88 12.14
CA VAL A 203 17.93 26.61 12.82
C VAL A 203 17.85 26.82 14.34
N PRO A 204 16.66 26.73 14.96
CA PRO A 204 16.47 26.97 16.39
C PRO A 204 16.86 25.74 17.25
N ILE A 205 16.68 24.53 16.72
CA ILE A 205 17.11 23.28 17.35
C ILE A 205 17.75 22.38 16.30
N ARG A 206 18.91 21.80 16.61
CA ARG A 206 19.65 21.02 15.63
C ARG A 206 19.12 19.58 15.54
N PRO A 207 18.65 19.09 14.38
CA PRO A 207 18.34 17.68 14.21
C PRO A 207 19.63 16.84 14.11
N LEU A 208 19.65 15.69 14.79
CA LEU A 208 20.76 14.72 14.69
C LEU A 208 20.26 13.42 14.04
N GLY A 209 20.89 13.03 12.93
CA GLY A 209 20.54 11.81 12.20
C GLY A 209 19.36 12.00 11.25
N GLY A 210 18.52 10.97 11.11
CA GLY A 210 17.33 11.00 10.26
C GLY A 210 16.15 11.72 10.92
N HIS A 211 15.21 12.20 10.11
CA HIS A 211 14.06 13.01 10.58
C HIS A 211 12.82 12.19 10.98
N ILE A 212 12.63 11.00 10.40
CA ILE A 212 11.51 10.10 10.69
C ILE A 212 11.87 8.64 10.36
N HIS A 213 11.09 7.69 10.88
CA HIS A 213 11.28 6.24 10.66
C HIS A 213 12.74 5.81 10.87
N THR A 214 13.34 6.29 11.95
CA THR A 214 14.78 6.28 12.16
C THR A 214 15.32 4.94 12.64
N LEU A 215 14.50 4.04 13.19
CA LEU A 215 15.00 2.76 13.72
C LEU A 215 15.74 1.90 12.68
N PRO A 216 15.27 1.74 11.43
CA PRO A 216 16.08 1.19 10.33
C PRO A 216 17.48 1.78 10.18
N ALA A 217 17.62 3.08 10.41
CA ALA A 217 18.90 3.77 10.31
C ALA A 217 19.79 3.53 11.54
N LEU A 218 19.18 3.46 12.74
CA LEU A 218 19.85 3.30 14.04
C LEU A 218 20.23 1.84 14.34
N VAL A 219 19.38 0.89 13.95
CA VAL A 219 19.52 -0.57 14.16
C VAL A 219 19.19 -1.28 12.85
N PRO A 220 20.08 -1.19 11.85
CA PRO A 220 19.85 -1.80 10.55
C PRO A 220 19.88 -3.33 10.63
N SER A 221 18.99 -3.97 9.87
CA SER A 221 18.94 -5.44 9.81
C SER A 221 20.23 -6.06 9.22
N GLY A 222 20.94 -5.33 8.37
CA GLY A 222 22.08 -5.82 7.58
C GLY A 222 21.69 -6.45 6.25
N ILE A 223 20.40 -6.46 5.90
CA ILE A 223 19.91 -6.99 4.63
C ILE A 223 19.99 -5.89 3.55
N PRO A 224 20.74 -6.09 2.46
CA PRO A 224 20.86 -5.10 1.39
C PRO A 224 19.55 -4.95 0.61
N ASN A 225 19.33 -3.77 0.02
CA ASN A 225 18.19 -3.45 -0.86
C ASN A 225 16.81 -3.62 -0.20
N LEU A 226 16.71 -3.49 1.12
CA LEU A 226 15.40 -3.39 1.76
C LEU A 226 14.68 -2.11 1.29
N PRO A 227 13.37 -2.19 0.97
CA PRO A 227 12.57 -1.04 0.57
C PRO A 227 12.17 -0.19 1.78
N GLN A 228 13.12 0.15 2.65
CA GLN A 228 12.89 0.99 3.82
C GLN A 228 13.19 2.45 3.48
N ARG A 229 12.33 3.37 3.94
CA ARG A 229 12.41 4.81 3.63
C ARG A 229 13.70 5.46 4.12
N CYS A 230 14.27 4.96 5.22
CA CYS A 230 15.53 5.40 5.80
C CYS A 230 16.54 4.26 5.72
N GLY A 231 17.54 4.40 4.85
CA GLY A 231 18.68 3.48 4.80
C GLY A 231 19.52 3.55 6.08
N PRO A 232 20.47 2.61 6.27
CA PRO A 232 21.34 2.63 7.44
C PRO A 232 22.11 3.95 7.56
N HIS A 233 22.19 4.51 8.76
CA HIS A 233 23.04 5.68 9.01
C HIS A 233 24.52 5.32 8.76
N PRO A 234 25.37 6.21 8.23
CA PRO A 234 26.78 5.91 7.95
C PRO A 234 27.58 5.31 9.12
N LEU A 235 27.25 5.68 10.36
CA LEU A 235 27.86 5.13 11.57
C LEU A 235 27.52 3.65 11.84
N PHE A 236 26.40 3.16 11.30
CA PHE A 236 25.84 1.83 11.59
C PHE A 236 25.68 0.97 10.34
N LYS A 237 26.07 1.46 9.15
CA LYS A 237 25.88 0.80 7.86
C LYS A 237 26.46 -0.61 7.76
N ASP A 238 27.55 -0.88 8.49
CA ASP A 238 28.22 -2.17 8.47
C ASP A 238 27.67 -3.14 9.54
N LYS A 239 26.67 -2.72 10.32
CA LYS A 239 26.02 -3.55 11.34
C LYS A 239 24.95 -4.45 10.71
N LYS A 240 24.94 -5.71 11.13
CA LYS A 240 23.99 -6.74 10.68
C LYS A 240 23.15 -7.28 11.84
N TYR A 241 22.36 -6.39 12.46
CA TYR A 241 21.69 -6.73 13.71
C TYR A 241 20.68 -7.89 13.57
N PHE A 242 20.10 -8.15 12.40
CA PHE A 242 19.19 -9.29 12.27
C PHE A 242 19.93 -10.63 12.32
N GLU A 243 21.18 -10.66 11.86
CA GLU A 243 22.06 -11.83 11.92
C GLU A 243 22.59 -12.04 13.34
N THR A 244 23.07 -10.97 13.98
CA THR A 244 23.72 -11.05 15.30
C THR A 244 22.75 -11.03 16.48
N ASN A 245 21.57 -10.42 16.30
CA ASN A 245 20.57 -10.14 17.34
C ASN A 245 19.13 -10.26 16.78
N PRO A 246 18.73 -11.43 16.26
CA PRO A 246 17.39 -11.62 15.70
C PRO A 246 16.26 -11.30 16.71
N GLU A 247 16.53 -11.39 18.01
CA GLU A 247 15.62 -11.04 19.10
C GLU A 247 15.29 -9.55 19.20
N TYR A 248 16.06 -8.66 18.55
CA TYR A 248 15.77 -7.23 18.46
C TYR A 248 14.58 -6.94 17.54
N PHE A 249 14.24 -7.88 16.67
CA PHE A 249 13.24 -7.68 15.63
C PHE A 249 11.91 -8.34 16.00
N THR A 250 10.84 -7.89 15.35
CA THR A 250 9.47 -8.38 15.54
C THR A 250 9.39 -9.90 15.57
N LEU A 251 8.78 -10.46 16.63
CA LEU A 251 8.16 -11.78 16.59
C LEU A 251 6.79 -11.60 15.92
N ASN A 252 6.59 -12.15 14.73
CA ASN A 252 5.30 -12.04 14.04
C ASN A 252 4.23 -12.92 14.70
N SER A 253 2.98 -12.80 14.25
CA SER A 253 1.84 -13.61 14.73
C SER A 253 2.04 -15.11 14.55
N LYS A 254 2.98 -15.53 13.68
CA LYS A 254 3.35 -16.94 13.43
C LYS A 254 4.54 -17.40 14.29
N GLY A 255 4.94 -16.63 15.30
CA GLY A 255 6.04 -16.99 16.21
C GLY A 255 7.43 -16.94 15.59
N LYS A 256 7.63 -16.27 14.44
CA LYS A 256 8.92 -16.16 13.76
C LYS A 256 9.49 -14.74 13.84
N ARG A 257 10.80 -14.62 14.13
CA ARG A 257 11.54 -13.36 14.05
C ARG A 257 11.66 -12.90 12.60
N THR A 258 11.36 -11.64 12.33
CA THR A 258 11.39 -11.08 10.97
C THR A 258 11.92 -9.65 10.96
N TYR A 259 12.78 -9.33 9.99
CA TYR A 259 13.26 -7.98 9.70
C TYR A 259 12.30 -7.17 8.82
N LEU A 260 11.23 -7.80 8.32
CA LEU A 260 10.20 -7.14 7.52
C LEU A 260 9.13 -6.43 8.38
N GLY A 261 9.16 -6.66 9.70
CA GLY A 261 8.32 -5.95 10.66
C GLY A 261 9.04 -4.73 11.27
N HIS A 262 8.69 -4.43 12.51
CA HIS A 262 9.35 -3.40 13.32
C HIS A 262 10.45 -4.01 14.20
N TYR A 263 10.37 -3.77 15.51
CA TYR A 263 11.34 -4.14 16.53
C TYR A 263 10.64 -4.67 17.78
N CYS A 264 11.35 -5.45 18.58
CA CYS A 264 10.88 -5.98 19.85
C CYS A 264 11.29 -5.04 21.00
N PHE A 265 10.54 -3.96 21.23
CA PHE A 265 10.89 -2.92 22.22
C PHE A 265 10.93 -3.38 23.69
N SER A 266 10.36 -4.54 24.01
CA SER A 266 10.52 -5.18 25.32
C SER A 266 11.90 -5.84 25.53
N ASN A 267 12.73 -5.91 24.49
CA ASN A 267 14.05 -6.55 24.57
C ASN A 267 15.08 -5.58 25.18
N ALA A 268 15.70 -5.98 26.29
CA ALA A 268 16.69 -5.15 27.00
C ALA A 268 17.97 -4.89 26.17
N GLY A 269 18.39 -5.85 25.35
CA GLY A 269 19.55 -5.69 24.46
C GLY A 269 19.31 -4.65 23.35
N LEU A 270 18.12 -4.64 22.76
CA LEU A 270 17.72 -3.60 21.80
C LEU A 270 17.77 -2.21 22.45
N ARG A 271 17.17 -2.08 23.64
CA ARG A 271 17.16 -0.81 24.39
C ARG A 271 18.59 -0.30 24.64
N GLN A 272 19.47 -1.17 25.12
CA GLN A 272 20.86 -0.83 25.37
C GLN A 272 21.59 -0.42 24.08
N THR A 273 21.37 -1.16 22.99
CA THR A 273 21.95 -0.85 21.68
C THR A 273 21.46 0.50 21.15
N LEU A 274 20.18 0.84 21.33
CA LEU A 274 19.64 2.13 20.96
C LEU A 274 20.30 3.26 21.74
N ILE A 275 20.43 3.14 23.06
CA ILE A 275 21.13 4.13 23.89
C ILE A 275 22.55 4.35 23.34
N GLU A 276 23.33 3.29 23.15
CA GLU A 276 24.70 3.39 22.65
C GLU A 276 24.81 4.03 21.26
N ASN A 277 23.88 3.70 20.35
CA ASN A 277 23.89 4.26 19.00
C ASN A 277 23.44 5.73 19.00
N LEU A 278 22.49 6.11 19.86
CA LEU A 278 22.12 7.51 20.04
C LEU A 278 23.28 8.32 20.64
N GLU A 279 24.04 7.78 21.60
CA GLU A 279 25.24 8.45 22.13
C GLU A 279 26.31 8.69 21.06
N LYS A 280 26.51 7.71 20.16
CA LYS A 280 27.43 7.86 19.01
C LYS A 280 26.95 8.96 18.06
N LEU A 281 25.64 9.10 17.85
CA LEU A 281 25.09 10.21 17.07
C LEU A 281 25.34 11.56 17.73
N VAL A 282 25.16 11.67 19.05
CA VAL A 282 25.46 12.89 19.81
C VAL A 282 26.92 13.28 19.67
N ALA A 283 27.84 12.32 19.85
CA ALA A 283 29.27 12.55 19.71
C ALA A 283 29.66 12.97 18.29
N ALA A 284 29.16 12.26 17.27
CA ALA A 284 29.43 12.59 15.87
C ALA A 284 28.84 13.94 15.46
N GLY A 285 27.67 14.28 16.01
CA GLY A 285 27.01 15.57 15.83
C GLY A 285 27.65 16.72 16.60
N ARG A 286 28.59 16.46 17.53
CA ARG A 286 29.15 17.44 18.48
C ARG A 286 28.06 18.19 19.26
N ALA A 287 27.08 17.45 19.76
CA ALA A 287 25.88 17.98 20.40
C ALA A 287 25.80 17.68 21.90
N THR A 288 26.94 17.61 22.58
CA THR A 288 27.02 17.25 24.01
C THR A 288 26.40 18.31 24.94
N ASP A 289 26.40 19.57 24.52
CA ASP A 289 25.99 20.75 25.30
C ASP A 289 25.16 21.77 24.50
N THR A 290 24.78 21.43 23.26
CA THR A 290 23.96 22.27 22.39
C THR A 290 22.52 21.75 22.29
N PRO A 291 21.51 22.64 22.16
CA PRO A 291 20.14 22.22 21.92
C PRO A 291 20.01 21.37 20.65
N ALA A 292 19.53 20.15 20.81
CA ALA A 292 19.39 19.20 19.70
C ALA A 292 18.17 18.31 19.87
N VAL A 293 17.69 17.78 18.74
CA VAL A 293 16.60 16.80 18.70
C VAL A 293 17.06 15.53 18.00
N ILE A 294 16.68 14.38 18.56
CA ILE A 294 16.92 13.06 17.98
C ILE A 294 15.61 12.32 17.86
N ASP A 295 15.32 11.84 16.66
CA ASP A 295 14.11 11.07 16.36
C ASP A 295 14.35 9.56 16.60
N VAL A 296 13.44 8.92 17.35
CA VAL A 296 13.43 7.47 17.63
C VAL A 296 12.09 6.89 17.23
N ASP A 297 11.97 6.53 15.95
CA ASP A 297 10.68 6.20 15.33
C ASP A 297 10.61 4.80 14.77
N GLN A 298 9.42 4.21 14.85
CA GLN A 298 9.11 2.97 14.18
C GLN A 298 9.34 3.02 12.66
N ALA A 299 9.71 1.87 12.08
CA ALA A 299 9.78 1.70 10.63
C ALA A 299 8.45 2.07 9.94
N ASP A 300 8.51 2.47 8.67
CA ASP A 300 7.34 2.82 7.85
C ASP A 300 6.62 1.55 7.35
N THR A 301 6.08 0.80 8.30
CA THR A 301 5.32 -0.44 8.09
C THR A 301 4.07 -0.43 8.97
N GLY A 302 2.99 -1.03 8.50
CA GLY A 302 1.78 -1.21 9.32
C GLY A 302 1.87 -2.43 10.23
N GLY A 303 0.86 -2.61 11.09
CA GLY A 303 0.76 -3.74 12.00
C GLY A 303 1.36 -3.51 13.38
N ARG A 304 1.08 -4.46 14.27
CA ARG A 304 1.61 -4.51 15.64
C ARG A 304 3.14 -4.62 15.67
N PHE A 305 3.79 -3.97 16.64
CA PHE A 305 5.24 -4.03 16.81
C PHE A 305 5.80 -5.45 17.03
N CYS A 306 5.19 -6.23 17.93
CA CYS A 306 5.68 -7.57 18.27
C CYS A 306 4.58 -8.40 18.96
N TYR A 307 4.54 -9.70 18.67
CA TYR A 307 3.59 -10.65 19.27
C TYR A 307 4.17 -11.43 20.47
N CYS A 308 5.37 -11.08 20.96
CA CYS A 308 5.92 -11.74 22.15
C CYS A 308 5.18 -11.32 23.43
N GLU A 309 5.02 -12.24 24.37
CA GLU A 309 4.31 -12.03 25.63
C GLU A 309 4.74 -10.74 26.38
N PRO A 310 6.04 -10.40 26.51
CA PRO A 310 6.43 -9.17 27.19
C PRO A 310 5.95 -7.88 26.49
N CYS A 311 5.93 -7.84 25.15
CA CYS A 311 5.38 -6.69 24.44
C CYS A 311 3.87 -6.57 24.66
N GLN A 312 3.14 -7.69 24.64
CA GLN A 312 1.70 -7.69 24.90
C GLN A 312 1.36 -7.27 26.34
N ALA A 313 2.19 -7.67 27.31
CA ALA A 313 2.04 -7.24 28.69
C ALA A 313 2.24 -5.72 28.83
N LEU A 314 3.20 -5.13 28.11
CA LEU A 314 3.41 -3.68 28.09
C LEU A 314 2.26 -2.93 27.41
N GLU A 315 1.70 -3.46 26.33
CA GLU A 315 0.50 -2.88 25.71
C GLU A 315 -0.69 -2.84 26.68
N LYS A 316 -0.89 -3.90 27.48
CA LYS A 316 -1.91 -3.92 28.54
C LYS A 316 -1.59 -2.91 29.66
N LYS A 317 -0.33 -2.86 30.12
CA LYS A 317 0.12 -1.93 31.17
C LYS A 317 -0.14 -0.47 30.78
N TYR A 318 0.24 -0.08 29.57
CA TYR A 318 0.09 1.28 29.08
C TYR A 318 -1.27 1.55 28.41
N GLN A 319 -2.12 0.52 28.27
CA GLN A 319 -3.42 0.58 27.59
C GLN A 319 -3.33 1.18 26.18
N SER A 320 -2.25 0.86 25.46
CA SER A 320 -2.01 1.36 24.10
C SER A 320 -1.22 0.34 23.29
N PRO A 321 -1.49 0.20 21.97
CA PRO A 321 -0.68 -0.65 21.08
C PRO A 321 0.81 -0.24 21.07
N GLY A 322 1.11 1.02 21.38
CA GLY A 322 2.47 1.56 21.49
C GLY A 322 3.19 1.22 22.79
N GLY A 323 2.57 0.50 23.73
CA GLY A 323 3.05 0.32 25.12
C GLY A 323 4.51 -0.14 25.24
N ALA A 324 4.94 -1.11 24.42
CA ALA A 324 6.31 -1.59 24.45
C ALA A 324 7.33 -0.50 24.02
N MET A 325 6.97 0.32 23.03
CA MET A 325 7.81 1.43 22.55
C MET A 325 7.88 2.55 23.60
N PHE A 326 6.75 2.90 24.23
CA PHE A 326 6.73 3.91 25.30
C PHE A 326 7.62 3.51 26.49
N ASP A 327 7.60 2.24 26.90
CA ASP A 327 8.49 1.74 27.96
C ASP A 327 9.97 1.92 27.61
N CYS A 328 10.33 1.61 26.36
CA CYS A 328 11.70 1.78 25.86
C CYS A 328 12.10 3.26 25.82
N LEU A 329 11.21 4.13 25.30
CA LEU A 329 11.45 5.57 25.19
C LEU A 329 11.57 6.26 26.55
N LEU A 330 10.78 5.86 27.56
CA LEU A 330 10.90 6.40 28.92
C LEU A 330 12.29 6.10 29.52
N ALA A 331 12.82 4.90 29.29
CA ALA A 331 14.17 4.54 29.74
C ALA A 331 15.26 5.33 29.00
N ILE A 332 15.13 5.48 27.67
CA ILE A 332 16.05 6.32 26.87
C ILE A 332 15.99 7.78 27.35
N SER A 333 14.79 8.31 27.57
CA SER A 333 14.55 9.67 28.04
C SER A 333 15.24 9.94 29.37
N ALA A 334 15.09 9.05 30.34
CA ALA A 334 15.72 9.19 31.66
C ALA A 334 17.25 9.17 31.57
N HIS A 335 17.81 8.31 30.72
CA HIS A 335 19.25 8.25 30.47
C HIS A 335 19.77 9.56 29.86
N PHE A 336 19.10 10.05 28.81
CA PHE A 336 19.49 11.26 28.10
C PHE A 336 19.28 12.53 28.93
N GLN A 337 18.23 12.59 29.75
CA GLN A 337 18.01 13.74 30.64
C GLN A 337 19.18 13.92 31.62
N LYS A 338 19.74 12.81 32.12
CA LYS A 338 20.88 12.83 33.03
C LYS A 338 22.20 13.21 32.34
N LYS A 339 22.44 12.70 31.13
CA LYS A 339 23.74 12.81 30.45
C LYS A 339 23.82 13.98 29.46
N PHE A 340 22.71 14.31 28.80
CA PHE A 340 22.60 15.32 27.75
C PHE A 340 21.30 16.13 27.93
N PRO A 341 21.20 16.97 28.98
CA PRO A 341 19.94 17.62 29.38
C PRO A 341 19.35 18.58 28.33
N ARG A 342 20.15 18.97 27.33
CA ARG A 342 19.74 19.84 26.22
C ARG A 342 19.22 19.08 24.99
N ILE A 343 19.17 17.74 25.06
CA ILE A 343 18.67 16.89 23.98
C ILE A 343 17.22 16.51 24.20
N VAL A 344 16.40 16.76 23.18
CA VAL A 344 15.02 16.28 23.08
C VAL A 344 15.02 14.97 22.31
N ILE A 345 14.40 13.94 22.89
CA ILE A 345 14.04 12.71 22.18
C ILE A 345 12.63 12.90 21.64
N ARG A 346 12.50 12.79 20.32
CA ARG A 346 11.21 12.91 19.62
C ARG A 346 10.82 11.56 19.04
N PHE A 347 9.52 11.25 19.02
CA PHE A 347 9.01 10.02 18.44
C PHE A 347 7.65 10.23 17.76
N LEU A 348 7.39 9.52 16.67
CA LEU A 348 6.15 9.58 15.92
C LEU A 348 4.97 9.05 16.77
N ALA A 349 3.92 9.86 16.90
CA ALA A 349 2.59 9.41 17.29
C ALA A 349 1.80 9.15 16.00
N TYR A 350 1.94 7.93 15.49
CA TYR A 350 1.65 7.55 14.11
C TYR A 350 1.01 6.16 14.05
N ASN A 351 -0.01 6.04 13.19
CA ASN A 351 -0.77 4.82 12.91
C ASN A 351 -1.57 4.27 14.12
N ARG A 352 -2.86 4.02 13.90
CA ARG A 352 -3.82 3.57 14.92
C ARG A 352 -3.44 2.27 15.62
N GLU A 353 -2.78 1.35 14.93
CA GLU A 353 -2.32 0.07 15.49
C GLU A 353 -0.98 0.18 16.24
N GLN A 354 -0.43 1.39 16.37
CA GLN A 354 0.90 1.66 16.90
C GLN A 354 0.84 2.80 17.93
N THR A 355 1.40 3.97 17.60
CA THR A 355 1.62 5.07 18.56
C THR A 355 0.69 6.26 18.32
N GLU A 356 -0.30 6.18 17.43
CA GLU A 356 -1.33 7.22 17.32
C GLU A 356 -2.07 7.39 18.64
N LEU A 357 -2.34 6.30 19.37
CA LEU A 357 -2.99 6.35 20.68
C LEU A 357 -1.93 6.51 21.80
N PRO A 358 -2.07 7.51 22.68
CA PRO A 358 -1.14 7.72 23.80
C PRO A 358 -1.23 6.59 24.84
N PRO A 359 -0.21 6.43 25.70
CA PRO A 359 -0.36 5.63 26.92
C PRO A 359 -1.39 6.27 27.87
N ALA A 360 -2.11 5.44 28.63
CA ALA A 360 -2.95 5.92 29.72
C ALA A 360 -2.12 6.72 30.73
N ALA A 361 -2.65 7.85 31.21
CA ALA A 361 -1.94 8.73 32.13
C ALA A 361 -1.53 8.00 33.42
N GLU A 362 -2.39 7.12 33.93
CA GLU A 362 -2.18 6.33 35.15
C GLU A 362 -1.01 5.33 35.01
N ALA A 363 -0.65 4.97 33.77
CA ALA A 363 0.48 4.09 33.49
C ALA A 363 1.82 4.85 33.42
N LEU A 364 1.80 6.19 33.39
CA LEU A 364 2.98 7.03 33.35
C LEU A 364 3.40 7.51 34.75
N PRO A 365 4.71 7.59 35.04
CA PRO A 365 5.20 8.25 36.25
C PRO A 365 4.69 9.70 36.32
N GLY A 366 3.94 10.04 37.38
CA GLY A 366 3.39 11.38 37.56
C GLY A 366 2.32 11.79 36.55
N GLY A 367 1.74 10.84 35.79
CA GLY A 367 0.65 11.12 34.86
C GLY A 367 1.07 11.70 33.51
N ARG A 368 2.38 11.94 33.28
CA ARG A 368 2.89 12.68 32.11
C ARG A 368 4.22 12.14 31.62
N LEU A 369 4.56 12.45 30.37
CA LEU A 369 5.87 12.22 29.80
C LEU A 369 6.91 13.20 30.38
N PRO A 370 8.19 12.81 30.48
CA PRO A 370 9.28 13.74 30.76
C PRO A 370 9.36 14.86 29.72
N GLU A 371 9.79 16.05 30.14
CA GLU A 371 9.89 17.24 29.25
C GLU A 371 10.82 17.04 28.04
N ASN A 372 11.81 16.14 28.15
CA ASN A 372 12.73 15.81 27.05
C ASN A 372 12.24 14.66 26.15
N LEU A 373 11.03 14.14 26.35
CA LEU A 373 10.40 13.12 25.51
C LEU A 373 9.13 13.67 24.87
N VAL A 374 9.19 13.95 23.57
CA VAL A 374 8.17 14.75 22.88
C VAL A 374 7.52 13.96 21.75
N PRO A 375 6.18 13.80 21.75
CA PRO A 375 5.48 13.16 20.65
C PRO A 375 5.45 14.07 19.41
N TYR A 376 5.54 13.43 18.25
CA TYR A 376 5.44 14.02 16.92
C TYR A 376 4.14 13.54 16.28
N PHE A 377 3.07 14.28 16.51
CA PHE A 377 1.70 13.93 16.15
C PHE A 377 1.51 13.93 14.62
N ALA A 378 1.09 12.79 14.06
CA ALA A 378 0.93 12.57 12.63
C ALA A 378 -0.46 11.97 12.31
N PRO A 379 -1.50 12.78 12.06
CA PRO A 379 -2.89 12.34 11.94
C PRO A 379 -3.23 11.74 10.56
N ILE A 380 -2.51 10.71 10.14
CA ILE A 380 -2.61 10.13 8.79
C ILE A 380 -3.83 9.20 8.58
N THR A 381 -4.48 8.78 9.66
CA THR A 381 -5.64 7.86 9.63
C THR A 381 -6.99 8.60 9.68
N GLY A 382 -6.97 9.94 9.64
CA GLY A 382 -8.16 10.78 9.60
C GLY A 382 -8.73 10.95 8.20
N ASP A 383 -9.89 11.61 8.17
CA ASP A 383 -10.54 12.18 7.01
C ASP A 383 -9.89 13.54 6.66
N PHE A 384 -9.16 13.56 5.55
CA PHE A 384 -8.42 14.74 5.04
C PHE A 384 -9.35 15.80 4.44
N SER A 385 -10.63 15.50 4.25
CA SER A 385 -11.62 16.47 3.79
C SER A 385 -12.19 17.33 4.91
N LYS A 386 -12.05 16.90 6.18
CA LYS A 386 -12.64 17.56 7.33
C LYS A 386 -11.57 17.99 8.33
N ALA A 387 -11.90 19.00 9.14
CA ALA A 387 -11.05 19.40 10.26
C ALA A 387 -10.98 18.30 11.33
N TRP A 388 -9.99 18.36 12.22
CA TRP A 388 -9.80 17.32 13.24
C TRP A 388 -10.95 17.18 14.24
N ASP A 389 -11.67 18.24 14.55
CA ASP A 389 -12.83 18.22 15.47
C ASP A 389 -14.15 17.82 14.78
N ALA A 390 -14.13 17.49 13.49
CA ALA A 390 -15.30 16.98 12.79
C ALA A 390 -15.68 15.57 13.26
N PRO A 391 -16.97 15.17 13.18
CA PRO A 391 -17.41 13.84 13.61
C PRO A 391 -16.66 12.67 12.94
N SER A 392 -16.27 12.79 11.66
CA SER A 392 -15.48 11.74 10.97
C SER A 392 -14.05 11.60 11.50
N ASN A 393 -13.55 12.59 12.24
CA ASN A 393 -12.22 12.66 12.83
C ASN A 393 -12.21 12.53 14.36
N GLN A 394 -13.30 12.08 14.98
CA GLN A 394 -13.39 11.99 16.45
C GLN A 394 -12.20 11.26 17.09
N VAL A 395 -11.74 10.15 16.49
CA VAL A 395 -10.58 9.40 17.01
C VAL A 395 -9.28 10.21 16.95
N ILE A 396 -9.10 11.03 15.90
CA ILE A 396 -7.95 11.94 15.77
C ILE A 396 -8.01 13.02 16.84
N TYR A 397 -9.18 13.64 17.03
CA TYR A 397 -9.38 14.67 18.06
C TYR A 397 -9.13 14.11 19.46
N ASP A 398 -9.70 12.95 19.78
CA ASP A 398 -9.51 12.30 21.08
C ASP A 398 -8.04 11.92 21.30
N SER A 399 -7.36 11.40 20.28
CA SER A 399 -5.93 11.13 20.33
C SER A 399 -5.13 12.41 20.63
N LEU A 400 -5.37 13.50 19.88
CA LEU A 400 -4.71 14.79 20.09
C LEU A 400 -4.94 15.32 21.52
N ALA A 401 -6.19 15.31 21.98
CA ALA A 401 -6.55 15.77 23.31
C ALA A 401 -5.89 14.92 24.41
N ASN A 402 -5.85 13.59 24.23
CA ASN A 402 -5.21 12.68 25.17
C ASN A 402 -3.68 12.83 25.18
N TRP A 403 -3.05 13.03 24.03
CA TRP A 403 -1.63 13.37 23.96
C TRP A 403 -1.34 14.70 24.68
N GLY A 404 -2.19 15.71 24.51
CA GLY A 404 -2.09 16.99 25.22
C GLY A 404 -2.25 16.89 26.75
N ARG A 405 -2.90 15.84 27.27
CA ARG A 405 -2.96 15.55 28.72
C ARG A 405 -1.62 15.03 29.24
N VAL A 406 -1.03 14.06 28.53
CA VAL A 406 0.20 13.40 28.96
C VAL A 406 1.48 14.13 28.55
N SER A 407 1.41 15.15 27.70
CA SER A 407 2.57 15.94 27.27
C SER A 407 2.33 17.44 27.40
N SER A 408 3.33 18.18 27.86
CA SER A 408 3.32 19.65 27.96
C SER A 408 3.54 20.34 26.61
N ARG A 409 4.15 19.64 25.64
CA ARG A 409 4.51 20.16 24.33
C ARG A 409 4.59 19.05 23.29
N MET A 410 4.13 19.34 22.08
CA MET A 410 4.16 18.38 20.96
C MET A 410 4.67 19.02 19.68
N TRP A 411 5.27 18.19 18.83
CA TRP A 411 5.47 18.51 17.42
C TRP A 411 4.29 18.02 16.60
N LEU A 412 3.95 18.76 15.57
CA LEU A 412 2.98 18.36 14.56
C LEU A 412 3.69 18.01 13.26
N TYR A 413 3.50 16.78 12.81
CA TYR A 413 3.82 16.36 11.46
C TYR A 413 2.56 16.58 10.61
N TYR A 414 2.40 17.79 10.08
CA TYR A 414 1.18 18.17 9.38
C TYR A 414 1.22 17.75 7.92
N TYR A 415 0.14 17.14 7.46
CA TYR A 415 -0.10 16.84 6.06
C TYR A 415 -1.23 17.74 5.55
N PRO A 416 -0.91 18.93 5.02
CA PRO A 416 -1.94 19.87 4.55
C PRO A 416 -2.60 19.41 3.23
N SER A 417 -2.06 18.35 2.62
CA SER A 417 -2.42 17.86 1.31
C SER A 417 -2.55 16.33 1.31
N THR A 418 -3.28 15.81 0.35
CA THR A 418 -3.33 14.38 0.07
C THR A 418 -2.19 13.92 -0.86
N PHE A 419 -1.88 12.63 -0.81
CA PHE A 419 -0.85 11.96 -1.59
C PHE A 419 -1.50 10.90 -2.50
N PRO A 420 -2.27 11.31 -3.52
CA PRO A 420 -2.97 10.40 -4.43
C PRO A 420 -1.99 9.38 -5.02
N ARG A 421 -2.40 8.11 -5.10
CA ARG A 421 -1.62 7.04 -5.73
C ARG A 421 -2.53 6.35 -6.74
N PRO A 422 -2.06 5.95 -7.94
CA PRO A 422 -0.93 6.60 -8.61
C PRO A 422 -1.16 8.12 -8.63
N LEU A 423 -0.08 8.90 -8.66
CA LEU A 423 -0.04 10.37 -8.52
C LEU A 423 -0.72 11.11 -9.69
N ILE A 424 -1.89 10.66 -10.14
CA ILE A 424 -2.50 11.18 -11.35
C ILE A 424 -3.15 12.53 -11.08
N HIS A 425 -3.74 12.82 -9.91
CA HIS A 425 -4.38 14.13 -9.70
C HIS A 425 -4.34 14.60 -8.25
N TYR A 426 -3.86 15.82 -8.03
CA TYR A 426 -4.18 16.56 -6.82
C TYR A 426 -5.70 16.85 -6.84
N PRO A 427 -6.46 16.54 -5.77
CA PRO A 427 -7.91 16.68 -5.84
C PRO A 427 -8.30 18.16 -5.97
N LEU A 428 -9.40 18.44 -6.67
CA LEU A 428 -10.01 19.77 -6.70
C LEU A 428 -10.93 19.91 -5.48
N PHE A 429 -10.36 20.31 -4.33
CA PHE A 429 -11.15 20.42 -3.10
C PHE A 429 -10.89 21.61 -2.20
N GLY A 430 -11.99 22.08 -1.60
CA GLY A 430 -12.00 23.07 -0.53
C GLY A 430 -11.41 22.46 0.72
N ASN A 431 -10.23 22.91 1.09
CA ASN A 431 -9.43 22.29 2.13
C ASN A 431 -8.60 23.30 2.92
N ILE A 432 -8.72 24.60 2.59
CA ILE A 432 -7.92 25.70 3.10
C ILE A 432 -8.44 26.13 4.46
N ILE A 433 -9.77 26.29 4.59
CA ILE A 433 -10.40 26.73 5.84
C ILE A 433 -10.19 25.69 6.94
N LYS A 434 -10.34 24.39 6.61
CA LYS A 434 -10.04 23.34 7.59
C LYS A 434 -8.58 23.32 8.03
N CYS A 435 -7.62 23.64 7.15
CA CYS A 435 -6.20 23.66 7.50
C CYS A 435 -5.88 24.80 8.46
N ALA A 436 -6.53 25.96 8.27
CA ALA A 436 -6.44 27.07 9.22
C ALA A 436 -7.04 26.70 10.59
N HIS A 437 -8.15 25.97 10.59
CA HIS A 437 -8.80 25.48 11.82
C HIS A 437 -7.94 24.44 12.55
N ASP A 438 -7.34 23.48 11.84
CA ASP A 438 -6.44 22.46 12.40
C ASP A 438 -5.25 23.10 13.14
N TYR A 439 -4.72 24.23 12.64
CA TYR A 439 -3.67 24.99 13.34
C TYR A 439 -4.18 25.53 14.69
N ARG A 440 -5.36 26.16 14.71
CA ARG A 440 -5.96 26.66 15.96
C ARG A 440 -6.20 25.53 16.97
N ILE A 441 -6.76 24.40 16.51
CA ILE A 441 -6.96 23.20 17.33
C ILE A 441 -5.61 22.70 17.87
N GLY A 442 -4.62 22.50 17.00
CA GLY A 442 -3.31 22.03 17.40
C GLY A 442 -2.66 22.89 18.48
N HIS A 443 -2.66 24.22 18.29
CA HIS A 443 -2.14 25.15 19.28
C HIS A 443 -2.88 25.07 20.62
N ALA A 444 -4.22 24.96 20.60
CA ALA A 444 -5.03 24.79 21.81
C ALA A 444 -4.69 23.49 22.57
N HIS A 445 -4.20 22.46 21.87
CA HIS A 445 -3.83 21.16 22.42
C HIS A 445 -2.31 20.96 22.60
N ASN A 446 -1.56 21.98 23.01
CA ASN A 446 -0.12 21.89 23.32
C ASN A 446 0.82 21.55 22.14
N ILE A 447 0.36 21.62 20.89
CA ILE A 447 1.29 21.66 19.76
C ILE A 447 1.99 23.03 19.79
N ARG A 448 3.32 23.01 19.88
CA ARG A 448 4.16 24.22 19.91
C ARG A 448 5.14 24.28 18.75
N TYR A 449 5.16 23.23 17.94
CA TYR A 449 6.11 23.09 16.87
C TYR A 449 5.46 22.38 15.70
N VAL A 450 5.74 22.82 14.48
CA VAL A 450 5.09 22.30 13.29
C VAL A 450 6.11 22.04 12.19
N PHE A 451 5.97 20.88 11.57
CA PHE A 451 6.55 20.53 10.28
C PHE A 451 5.42 20.32 9.29
N ASN A 452 5.49 20.98 8.15
CA ASN A 452 4.50 20.82 7.09
C ASN A 452 5.05 19.89 5.99
N ASP A 453 4.66 18.62 6.02
CA ASP A 453 4.99 17.67 4.96
C ASP A 453 4.03 17.81 3.79
N GLU A 454 4.35 18.79 2.97
CA GLU A 454 3.66 18.99 1.72
C GLU A 454 4.09 17.91 0.74
N ALA A 455 3.10 17.20 0.18
CA ALA A 455 3.33 16.43 -1.04
C ALA A 455 3.84 17.44 -2.07
N TYR A 456 5.10 17.26 -2.50
CA TYR A 456 5.81 18.08 -3.49
C TYR A 456 4.82 18.88 -4.34
N PRO A 457 4.67 20.19 -4.12
CA PRO A 457 3.74 20.96 -4.90
C PRO A 457 4.16 20.80 -6.35
N LEU A 458 3.18 20.49 -7.19
CA LEU A 458 3.21 20.96 -8.56
C LEU A 458 2.91 22.46 -8.39
N GLU A 459 3.99 23.23 -8.23
CA GLU A 459 3.98 24.59 -7.68
C GLU A 459 2.86 25.44 -8.31
N ASN A 460 1.97 25.97 -7.47
CA ASN A 460 0.83 26.82 -7.84
C ASN A 460 -0.34 26.20 -8.62
N MET A 461 -0.51 24.87 -8.59
CA MET A 461 -1.77 24.24 -9.02
C MET A 461 -2.87 24.38 -7.94
N GLY A 462 -4.07 24.80 -8.32
CA GLY A 462 -5.15 25.07 -7.37
C GLY A 462 -4.79 26.15 -6.35
N PHE A 463 -5.26 26.03 -5.11
CA PHE A 463 -5.03 27.02 -4.03
C PHE A 463 -3.87 26.68 -3.09
N VAL A 464 -2.89 25.87 -3.52
CA VAL A 464 -1.79 25.41 -2.64
C VAL A 464 -0.93 26.57 -2.14
N SER A 465 -0.72 27.62 -2.95
CA SER A 465 0.04 28.79 -2.52
C SER A 465 -0.71 29.66 -1.49
N LEU A 466 -2.04 29.77 -1.60
CA LEU A 466 -2.88 30.37 -0.54
C LEU A 466 -2.78 29.54 0.74
N GLN A 467 -2.84 28.21 0.62
CA GLN A 467 -2.68 27.30 1.75
C GLN A 467 -1.34 27.48 2.46
N LEU A 468 -0.26 27.67 1.68
CA LEU A 468 1.07 27.97 2.19
C LEU A 468 1.09 29.32 2.92
N TYR A 469 0.60 30.38 2.26
CA TYR A 469 0.53 31.72 2.82
C TYR A 469 -0.17 31.71 4.19
N LEU A 470 -1.41 31.22 4.26
CA LEU A 470 -2.19 31.20 5.50
C LEU A 470 -1.51 30.38 6.61
N ARG A 471 -0.95 29.21 6.30
CA ARG A 471 -0.26 28.39 7.32
C ARG A 471 1.00 29.06 7.84
N THR A 472 1.78 29.74 7.00
CA THR A 472 2.96 30.48 7.47
C THR A 472 2.57 31.67 8.35
N MET A 473 1.46 32.36 8.04
CA MET A 473 0.91 33.42 8.89
C MET A 473 0.40 32.87 10.23
N LEU A 474 -0.45 31.83 10.21
CA LEU A 474 -1.02 31.20 11.41
C LEU A 474 0.03 30.50 12.28
N ALA A 475 1.13 30.03 11.69
CA ALA A 475 2.26 29.51 12.44
C ALA A 475 2.89 30.58 13.35
N ASN A 476 2.83 31.85 12.94
CA ASN A 476 3.26 32.97 13.77
C ASN A 476 2.15 33.39 14.75
N ASP A 477 0.91 33.53 14.31
CA ASP A 477 -0.21 33.92 15.16
C ASP A 477 -1.53 33.25 14.73
N VAL A 478 -2.01 32.29 15.52
CA VAL A 478 -3.24 31.54 15.23
C VAL A 478 -4.52 32.38 15.40
N THR A 479 -4.42 33.60 15.96
CA THR A 479 -5.55 34.50 16.21
C THR A 479 -5.88 35.40 15.02
N LEU A 480 -5.03 35.42 13.99
CA LEU A 480 -5.23 36.24 12.78
C LEU A 480 -6.56 35.95 12.08
N ASP A 481 -7.17 37.00 11.53
CA ASP A 481 -8.39 36.91 10.74
C ASP A 481 -8.09 36.36 9.34
N ILE A 482 -8.51 35.11 9.12
CA ILE A 482 -8.26 34.40 7.88
C ILE A 482 -9.07 34.93 6.71
N GLU A 483 -10.26 35.49 6.95
CA GLU A 483 -11.12 36.00 5.88
C GLU A 483 -10.50 37.24 5.26
N THR A 484 -10.04 38.18 6.09
CA THR A 484 -9.28 39.35 5.64
C THR A 484 -8.01 38.93 4.89
N MET A 485 -7.24 37.97 5.41
CA MET A 485 -6.03 37.49 4.72
C MET A 485 -6.32 36.85 3.36
N ILE A 486 -7.44 36.12 3.23
CA ILE A 486 -7.89 35.56 1.95
C ILE A 486 -8.26 36.69 1.00
N ASP A 487 -9.02 37.70 1.42
CA ASP A 487 -9.39 38.82 0.56
C ASP A 487 -8.16 39.63 0.09
N GLU A 488 -7.20 39.87 0.99
CA GLU A 488 -5.93 40.51 0.63
C GLU A 488 -5.15 39.69 -0.40
N TYR A 489 -5.07 38.38 -0.19
CA TYR A 489 -4.39 37.46 -1.11
C TYR A 489 -5.05 37.49 -2.48
N PHE A 490 -6.37 37.35 -2.56
CA PHE A 490 -7.07 37.29 -3.85
C PHE A 490 -6.94 38.61 -4.61
N THR A 491 -7.03 39.73 -3.91
CA THR A 491 -6.80 41.06 -4.49
C THR A 491 -5.39 41.19 -5.06
N ALA A 492 -4.38 40.74 -4.32
CA ALA A 492 -2.98 40.86 -4.74
C ALA A 492 -2.60 39.88 -5.87
N ILE A 493 -3.16 38.68 -5.88
CA ILE A 493 -2.74 37.58 -6.76
C ILE A 493 -3.57 37.51 -8.05
N TYR A 494 -4.86 37.82 -7.97
CA TYR A 494 -5.79 37.68 -9.10
C TYR A 494 -6.29 39.04 -9.63
N GLY A 495 -5.96 40.16 -8.98
CA GLY A 495 -6.21 41.50 -9.51
C GLY A 495 -7.66 41.72 -9.98
N PRO A 496 -7.92 42.05 -11.26
CA PRO A 496 -9.27 42.26 -11.79
C PRO A 496 -10.23 41.08 -11.59
N VAL A 497 -9.72 39.85 -11.44
CA VAL A 497 -10.54 38.64 -11.28
C VAL A 497 -10.62 38.14 -9.82
N ALA A 498 -10.17 38.95 -8.85
CA ALA A 498 -10.20 38.60 -7.43
C ALA A 498 -11.60 38.17 -6.95
N LYS A 499 -12.65 38.93 -7.31
CA LYS A 499 -14.04 38.63 -6.90
C LYS A 499 -14.58 37.31 -7.46
N PRO A 500 -14.58 37.06 -8.78
CA PRO A 500 -15.06 35.78 -9.32
C PRO A 500 -14.20 34.60 -8.87
N MET A 501 -12.89 34.77 -8.72
CA MET A 501 -12.02 33.72 -8.18
C MET A 501 -12.36 33.42 -6.71
N ARG A 502 -12.63 34.44 -5.89
CA ARG A 502 -13.08 34.30 -4.49
C ARG A 502 -14.39 33.52 -4.42
N ALA A 503 -15.35 33.82 -5.29
CA ALA A 503 -16.62 33.09 -5.35
C ALA A 503 -16.42 31.59 -5.69
N TYR A 504 -15.51 31.27 -6.61
CA TYR A 504 -15.15 29.87 -6.91
C TYR A 504 -14.50 29.17 -5.71
N PHE A 505 -13.59 29.86 -5.01
CA PHE A 505 -12.98 29.36 -3.78
C PHE A 505 -14.03 29.07 -2.69
N ASP A 506 -14.91 30.04 -2.40
CA ASP A 506 -15.95 29.89 -1.37
C ASP A 506 -16.89 28.74 -1.71
N GLU A 507 -17.25 28.57 -2.99
CA GLU A 507 -18.06 27.45 -3.44
C GLU A 507 -17.36 26.10 -3.22
N LEU A 508 -16.05 25.98 -3.50
CA LEU A 508 -15.31 24.75 -3.24
C LEU A 508 -15.25 24.40 -1.74
N GLU A 509 -15.02 25.39 -0.88
CA GLU A 509 -15.02 25.20 0.59
C GLU A 509 -16.42 24.79 1.09
N GLN A 510 -17.49 25.42 0.59
CA GLN A 510 -18.87 25.07 0.95
C GLN A 510 -19.25 23.66 0.48
N LEU A 511 -18.94 23.32 -0.78
CA LEU A 511 -19.23 22.00 -1.34
C LEU A 511 -18.47 20.91 -0.58
N MET A 512 -17.20 21.14 -0.24
CA MET A 512 -16.43 20.16 0.52
C MET A 512 -16.91 20.05 1.97
N ALA A 513 -17.33 21.14 2.61
CA ALA A 513 -17.95 21.09 3.93
C ALA A 513 -19.23 20.23 3.94
N ALA A 514 -20.05 20.35 2.88
CA ALA A 514 -21.29 19.59 2.71
C ALA A 514 -21.10 18.14 2.21
N ASP A 515 -19.96 17.83 1.60
CA ASP A 515 -19.66 16.50 1.06
C ASP A 515 -19.57 15.46 2.21
N ASP A 516 -20.28 14.34 2.08
CA ASP A 516 -20.20 13.21 3.03
C ASP A 516 -19.23 12.10 2.57
N GLY A 517 -18.37 12.43 1.61
CA GLY A 517 -17.18 11.71 1.24
C GLY A 517 -16.22 11.57 2.43
N TYR A 518 -15.66 10.38 2.59
CA TYR A 518 -14.50 10.18 3.46
C TYR A 518 -13.25 10.21 2.57
N LEU A 519 -12.34 11.14 2.83
CA LEU A 519 -11.16 11.33 1.99
C LEU A 519 -9.92 10.89 2.77
N ARG A 520 -9.40 9.70 2.46
CA ARG A 520 -8.14 9.23 3.06
C ARG A 520 -6.93 10.01 2.56
N TRP A 521 -5.77 9.74 3.16
CA TRP A 521 -4.49 10.34 2.77
C TRP A 521 -4.15 10.20 1.28
N ASN A 522 -4.49 9.09 0.61
CA ASN A 522 -4.21 8.82 -0.80
C ASN A 522 -5.50 8.54 -1.61
N PRO A 523 -6.33 9.57 -1.87
CA PRO A 523 -7.63 9.38 -2.50
C PRO A 523 -7.51 9.28 -4.03
N ASP A 524 -8.53 8.69 -4.65
CA ASP A 524 -8.87 8.93 -6.05
C ASP A 524 -9.78 10.18 -6.08
N PRO A 525 -9.47 11.22 -6.85
CA PRO A 525 -10.29 12.44 -6.87
C PRO A 525 -11.75 12.19 -7.28
N ARG A 526 -12.05 11.11 -8.00
CA ARG A 526 -13.42 10.76 -8.40
C ARG A 526 -14.33 10.40 -7.22
N PHE A 527 -13.79 10.28 -6.01
CA PHE A 527 -14.55 10.12 -4.77
C PHE A 527 -15.23 11.39 -4.29
N ILE A 528 -14.82 12.55 -4.79
CA ILE A 528 -15.40 13.82 -4.41
C ILE A 528 -16.77 13.93 -5.09
N ASN A 529 -17.84 13.95 -4.28
CA ASN A 529 -19.22 13.82 -4.77
C ASN A 529 -19.65 15.05 -5.58
N TYR A 530 -19.15 16.24 -5.23
CA TYR A 530 -19.50 17.49 -5.91
C TYR A 530 -18.75 17.69 -7.25
N LEU A 531 -17.85 16.79 -7.66
CA LEU A 531 -17.30 16.78 -9.03
C LEU A 531 -18.33 16.21 -10.02
N THR A 532 -19.49 16.86 -10.06
CA THR A 532 -20.58 16.58 -10.99
C THR A 532 -20.26 17.12 -12.38
N VAL A 533 -20.91 16.57 -13.41
CA VAL A 533 -20.72 17.05 -14.79
C VAL A 533 -21.13 18.53 -14.91
N ASP A 534 -22.22 18.94 -14.28
CA ASP A 534 -22.69 20.32 -14.28
C ASP A 534 -21.67 21.29 -13.66
N ASN A 535 -21.10 20.92 -12.50
CA ASN A 535 -20.10 21.75 -11.84
C ASN A 535 -18.85 21.90 -12.70
N LEU A 536 -18.32 20.79 -13.25
CA LEU A 536 -17.14 20.83 -14.11
C LEU A 536 -17.34 21.70 -15.36
N LEU A 537 -18.49 21.56 -16.03
CA LEU A 537 -18.81 22.35 -17.22
C LEU A 537 -18.99 23.84 -16.91
N ARG A 538 -19.70 24.15 -15.81
CA ARG A 538 -19.88 25.53 -15.35
C ARG A 538 -18.55 26.17 -14.99
N TRP A 539 -17.72 25.50 -14.19
CA TRP A 539 -16.42 26.05 -13.80
C TRP A 539 -15.49 26.24 -14.99
N GLN A 540 -15.50 25.36 -16.00
CA GLN A 540 -14.73 25.59 -17.23
C GLN A 540 -15.14 26.90 -17.91
N ARG A 541 -16.44 27.17 -18.03
CA ARG A 541 -16.96 28.44 -18.58
C ARG A 541 -16.62 29.64 -17.70
N ASP A 542 -16.71 29.51 -16.38
CA ASP A 542 -16.40 30.59 -15.45
C ASP A 542 -14.92 30.97 -15.54
N PHE A 543 -14.03 29.98 -15.69
CA PHE A 543 -12.60 30.23 -15.93
C PHE A 543 -12.33 30.88 -17.29
N ASP A 544 -13.05 30.51 -18.35
CA ASP A 544 -12.94 31.21 -19.64
C ASP A 544 -13.34 32.69 -19.52
N ALA A 545 -14.40 32.99 -18.76
CA ALA A 545 -14.82 34.37 -18.50
C ALA A 545 -13.79 35.13 -17.63
N MET A 546 -13.19 34.47 -16.64
CA MET A 546 -12.11 35.07 -15.84
C MET A 546 -10.86 35.34 -16.70
N GLU A 547 -10.46 34.43 -17.58
CA GLU A 547 -9.30 34.65 -18.46
C GLU A 547 -9.52 35.85 -19.40
N ALA A 548 -10.76 36.02 -19.90
CA ALA A 548 -11.12 37.20 -20.69
C ALA A 548 -11.03 38.50 -19.87
N LEU A 549 -11.44 38.48 -18.60
CA LEU A 549 -11.37 39.64 -17.70
C LEU A 549 -9.93 40.00 -17.30
N ALA A 550 -9.04 39.00 -17.20
CA ALA A 550 -7.62 39.18 -16.88
C ALA A 550 -6.72 39.43 -18.11
N ALA A 551 -7.29 39.60 -19.32
CA ALA A 551 -6.51 39.59 -20.57
C ALA A 551 -5.38 40.64 -20.64
N ASN A 552 -5.49 41.75 -19.89
CA ASN A 552 -4.50 42.84 -19.85
C ASN A 552 -3.65 42.85 -18.57
N ASP A 553 -3.77 41.82 -17.72
CA ASP A 553 -2.97 41.66 -16.50
C ASP A 553 -2.21 40.33 -16.57
N GLU A 554 -0.99 40.38 -17.09
CA GLU A 554 -0.15 39.19 -17.29
C GLU A 554 0.09 38.41 -15.99
N ARG A 555 0.19 39.12 -14.86
CA ARG A 555 0.47 38.50 -13.56
C ARG A 555 -0.76 37.78 -13.03
N ALA A 556 -1.94 38.41 -13.07
CA ALA A 556 -3.19 37.76 -12.71
C ALA A 556 -3.50 36.58 -13.63
N LEU A 557 -3.28 36.72 -14.93
CA LEU A 557 -3.50 35.66 -15.92
C LEU A 557 -2.59 34.46 -15.68
N MET A 558 -1.33 34.69 -15.33
CA MET A 558 -0.39 33.63 -14.93
C MET A 558 -0.95 32.81 -13.75
N HIS A 559 -1.34 33.46 -12.65
CA HIS A 559 -1.89 32.78 -11.47
C HIS A 559 -3.23 32.09 -11.74
N LEU A 560 -4.11 32.72 -12.52
CA LEU A 560 -5.38 32.15 -12.93
C LEU A 560 -5.18 30.83 -13.70
N ARG A 561 -4.26 30.81 -14.66
CA ARG A 561 -3.98 29.64 -15.49
C ARG A 561 -3.34 28.49 -14.71
N THR A 562 -2.43 28.75 -13.79
CA THR A 562 -1.86 27.69 -12.94
C THR A 562 -2.90 27.14 -11.96
N THR A 563 -3.77 28.00 -11.42
CA THR A 563 -4.91 27.59 -10.59
C THR A 563 -5.86 26.66 -11.37
N ARG A 564 -6.16 27.01 -12.64
CA ARG A 564 -7.04 26.25 -13.55
C ARG A 564 -6.56 24.83 -13.85
N MET A 565 -5.25 24.57 -13.81
CA MET A 565 -4.69 23.25 -14.15
C MET A 565 -5.32 22.10 -13.37
N ASN A 566 -5.70 22.33 -12.10
CA ASN A 566 -6.38 21.33 -11.28
C ASN A 566 -7.79 21.00 -11.83
N LEU A 567 -8.54 22.03 -12.21
CA LEU A 567 -9.84 21.87 -12.87
C LEU A 567 -9.71 21.13 -14.21
N ASP A 568 -8.71 21.47 -15.02
CA ASP A 568 -8.48 20.85 -16.34
C ASP A 568 -8.18 19.35 -16.22
N LEU A 569 -7.29 18.98 -15.29
CA LEU A 569 -6.98 17.58 -15.01
C LEU A 569 -8.22 16.80 -14.56
N ASN A 570 -8.99 17.33 -13.60
CA ASN A 570 -10.18 16.64 -13.09
C ASN A 570 -11.30 16.57 -14.14
N THR A 571 -11.41 17.59 -15.01
CA THR A 571 -12.33 17.59 -16.15
C THR A 571 -11.99 16.47 -17.14
N MET A 572 -10.71 16.36 -17.54
CA MET A 572 -10.25 15.26 -18.40
C MET A 572 -10.40 13.89 -17.73
N HIS A 573 -10.10 13.79 -16.44
CA HIS A 573 -10.24 12.53 -15.69
C HIS A 573 -11.70 12.02 -15.65
N GLN A 574 -12.67 12.94 -15.67
CA GLN A 574 -14.09 12.65 -15.70
C GLN A 574 -14.68 12.62 -17.12
N ALA A 575 -13.86 12.68 -18.18
CA ALA A 575 -14.34 12.79 -19.57
C ALA A 575 -15.36 11.69 -19.95
N GLN A 576 -15.12 10.44 -19.55
CA GLN A 576 -16.05 9.32 -19.82
C GLN A 576 -17.40 9.48 -19.08
N LYS A 577 -17.40 10.13 -17.91
CA LYS A 577 -18.62 10.49 -17.18
C LYS A 577 -19.36 11.61 -17.90
N ILE A 578 -18.64 12.67 -18.28
CA ILE A 578 -19.17 13.84 -19.00
C ILE A 578 -19.82 13.41 -20.31
N LYS A 579 -19.13 12.62 -21.15
CA LYS A 579 -19.65 12.12 -22.43
C LYS A 579 -20.92 11.29 -22.29
N ARG A 580 -21.04 10.53 -21.21
CA ARG A 580 -22.21 9.68 -20.94
C ARG A 580 -23.42 10.50 -20.45
N GLU A 581 -23.20 11.40 -19.50
CA GLU A 581 -24.27 12.15 -18.85
C GLU A 581 -24.70 13.39 -19.65
N GLN A 582 -23.78 13.98 -20.43
CA GLN A 582 -24.04 15.10 -21.34
C GLN A 582 -23.31 14.91 -22.68
N PRO A 583 -23.80 14.03 -23.58
CA PRO A 583 -23.18 13.78 -24.88
C PRO A 583 -23.02 15.01 -25.79
N GLY A 584 -23.82 16.06 -25.56
CA GLY A 584 -23.79 17.32 -26.31
C GLY A 584 -22.93 18.43 -25.68
N HIS A 585 -22.01 18.09 -24.76
CA HIS A 585 -21.13 19.08 -24.13
C HIS A 585 -20.27 19.84 -25.17
N ALA A 586 -19.91 21.09 -24.87
CA ALA A 586 -19.08 21.93 -25.76
C ALA A 586 -17.57 21.79 -25.54
N LEU A 587 -17.12 20.97 -24.57
CA LEU A 587 -15.70 20.84 -24.25
C LEU A 587 -14.88 20.21 -25.38
N ASP A 588 -13.74 20.84 -25.70
CA ASP A 588 -12.67 20.27 -26.50
C ASP A 588 -11.54 19.78 -25.55
N PHE A 589 -11.43 18.46 -25.39
CA PHE A 589 -10.43 17.87 -24.49
C PHE A 589 -8.99 18.03 -25.01
N ASP A 590 -8.76 18.16 -26.31
CA ASP A 590 -7.43 18.42 -26.87
C ASP A 590 -7.00 19.86 -26.55
N GLN A 591 -7.94 20.81 -26.62
CA GLN A 591 -7.68 22.19 -26.19
C GLN A 591 -7.42 22.28 -24.67
N ILE A 592 -8.21 21.57 -23.85
CA ILE A 592 -7.98 21.49 -22.39
C ILE A 592 -6.58 20.93 -22.09
N TYR A 593 -6.18 19.86 -22.78
CA TYR A 593 -4.85 19.27 -22.62
C TYR A 593 -3.73 20.23 -23.07
N ALA A 594 -3.88 20.90 -24.21
CA ALA A 594 -2.91 21.89 -24.68
C ALA A 594 -2.75 23.05 -23.68
N ARG A 595 -3.85 23.52 -23.09
CA ARG A 595 -3.83 24.54 -22.03
C ARG A 595 -3.14 24.02 -20.77
N TYR A 596 -3.39 22.77 -20.37
CA TYR A 596 -2.71 22.12 -19.25
C TYR A 596 -1.18 22.07 -19.48
N LEU A 597 -0.74 21.68 -20.68
CA LEU A 597 0.68 21.69 -21.04
C LEU A 597 1.29 23.09 -20.97
N ALA A 598 0.59 24.12 -21.47
CA ALA A 598 1.04 25.50 -21.34
C ALA A 598 1.14 25.96 -19.86
N GLY A 599 0.21 25.51 -19.02
CA GLY A 599 0.26 25.73 -17.56
C GLY A 599 1.51 25.11 -16.92
N ILE A 600 1.91 23.90 -17.34
CA ILE A 600 3.18 23.29 -16.89
C ILE A 600 4.35 24.21 -17.23
N GLU A 601 4.43 24.74 -18.45
CA GLU A 601 5.53 25.62 -18.84
C GLU A 601 5.54 26.93 -18.02
N ILE A 602 4.37 27.49 -17.67
CA ILE A 602 4.27 28.63 -16.74
C ILE A 602 4.83 28.27 -15.36
N VAL A 603 4.42 27.12 -14.81
CA VAL A 603 4.93 26.63 -13.53
C VAL A 603 6.45 26.42 -13.60
N MET A 604 6.97 25.85 -14.68
CA MET A 604 8.41 25.62 -14.85
C MET A 604 9.23 26.89 -15.08
N ALA A 605 8.63 27.94 -15.65
CA ALA A 605 9.28 29.23 -15.87
C ALA A 605 9.38 30.07 -14.58
N ASN A 606 8.51 29.82 -13.60
CA ASN A 606 8.43 30.60 -12.36
C ASN A 606 8.83 29.80 -11.10
N GLY A 607 8.66 28.48 -11.15
CA GLY A 607 9.11 27.52 -10.15
C GLY A 607 10.44 26.88 -10.54
N HIS A 608 11.29 26.50 -9.58
CA HIS A 608 12.62 25.98 -9.92
C HIS A 608 13.04 24.71 -9.17
N ASN A 609 13.55 23.77 -9.99
CA ASN A 609 14.48 22.68 -9.71
C ASN A 609 15.68 22.73 -10.69
N LEU A 610 16.00 23.90 -11.27
CA LEU A 610 16.99 24.04 -12.36
C LEU A 610 18.29 24.66 -11.85
N ALA A 611 19.20 23.82 -11.35
CA ALA A 611 20.61 24.13 -11.56
C ALA A 611 20.88 24.12 -13.08
N PRO A 612 21.60 25.11 -13.63
CA PRO A 612 22.02 25.08 -15.04
C PRO A 612 22.69 23.74 -15.36
N GLY A 613 22.16 23.00 -16.35
CA GLY A 613 22.68 21.68 -16.78
C GLY A 613 22.03 20.44 -16.16
N SER A 614 20.99 20.57 -15.31
CA SER A 614 20.25 19.42 -14.78
C SER A 614 19.29 18.81 -15.82
N LYS A 615 19.34 17.48 -16.01
CA LYS A 615 18.38 16.72 -16.85
C LYS A 615 16.96 16.91 -16.28
N LYS A 616 15.97 17.16 -17.15
CA LYS A 616 14.54 17.43 -16.87
C LYS A 616 14.09 17.06 -15.43
N PRO A 617 13.67 18.04 -14.60
CA PRO A 617 13.29 17.79 -13.21
C PRO A 617 12.19 16.73 -13.10
N TRP A 618 12.33 15.80 -12.17
CA TRP A 618 11.35 14.73 -11.91
C TRP A 618 9.90 15.23 -11.71
N GLN A 619 9.68 16.46 -11.23
CA GLN A 619 8.35 17.09 -11.13
C GLN A 619 7.71 17.35 -12.51
N TYR A 620 8.48 17.82 -13.49
CA TYR A 620 8.00 18.06 -14.86
C TYR A 620 7.48 16.76 -15.48
N GLU A 621 8.28 15.69 -15.38
CA GLU A 621 7.89 14.36 -15.86
C GLU A 621 6.66 13.81 -15.15
N ARG A 622 6.43 14.17 -13.88
CA ARG A 622 5.23 13.79 -13.14
C ARG A 622 3.97 14.52 -13.59
N MET A 623 4.05 15.84 -13.82
CA MET A 623 2.91 16.61 -14.36
C MET A 623 2.51 16.08 -15.73
N LEU A 624 3.51 15.82 -16.58
CA LEU A 624 3.24 15.25 -17.88
C LEU A 624 2.71 13.82 -17.79
N ALA A 625 3.24 12.97 -16.91
CA ALA A 625 2.68 11.63 -16.68
C ALA A 625 1.19 11.68 -16.28
N ALA A 626 0.82 12.64 -15.42
CA ALA A 626 -0.56 12.86 -15.02
C ALA A 626 -1.44 13.32 -16.19
N GLY A 627 -1.02 14.38 -16.90
CA GLY A 627 -1.73 14.93 -18.05
C GLY A 627 -1.89 13.94 -19.20
N ASP A 628 -0.81 13.28 -19.61
CA ASP A 628 -0.80 12.27 -20.68
C ASP A 628 -1.78 11.13 -20.38
N HIS A 629 -1.82 10.69 -19.12
CA HIS A 629 -2.72 9.61 -18.71
C HIS A 629 -4.19 10.02 -18.86
N VAL A 630 -4.60 11.18 -18.34
CA VAL A 630 -6.01 11.59 -18.46
C VAL A 630 -6.39 12.03 -19.84
N HIS A 631 -5.47 12.64 -20.58
CA HIS A 631 -5.70 12.96 -21.99
C HIS A 631 -6.02 11.69 -22.78
N ALA A 632 -5.28 10.61 -22.55
CA ALA A 632 -5.57 9.32 -23.18
C ALA A 632 -6.97 8.79 -22.81
N VAL A 633 -7.40 8.92 -21.55
CA VAL A 633 -8.73 8.50 -21.08
C VAL A 633 -9.87 9.32 -21.69
N THR A 634 -9.61 10.54 -22.17
CA THR A 634 -10.63 11.34 -22.88
C THR A 634 -11.03 10.76 -24.24
N LYS A 635 -10.18 9.93 -24.85
CA LYS A 635 -10.42 9.34 -26.17
C LYS A 635 -11.47 8.23 -26.08
N GLU A 636 -12.13 7.95 -27.21
CA GLU A 636 -13.01 6.78 -27.28
C GLU A 636 -12.17 5.49 -27.18
N PRO A 637 -12.48 4.61 -26.21
CA PRO A 637 -11.75 3.35 -26.12
C PRO A 637 -12.05 2.48 -27.33
N LYS A 638 -11.08 1.68 -27.73
CA LYS A 638 -11.34 0.60 -28.69
C LYS A 638 -12.46 -0.33 -28.21
N PRO A 639 -13.31 -0.83 -29.11
CA PRO A 639 -14.43 -1.70 -28.75
C PRO A 639 -14.00 -2.89 -27.89
N LEU A 640 -14.89 -3.29 -26.97
CA LEU A 640 -14.75 -4.56 -26.26
C LEU A 640 -14.99 -5.73 -27.23
N PRO A 641 -14.50 -6.95 -26.91
CA PRO A 641 -14.80 -8.13 -27.70
C PRO A 641 -16.31 -8.34 -27.89
N LYS A 642 -16.70 -8.99 -29.00
CA LYS A 642 -18.12 -9.23 -29.35
C LYS A 642 -18.93 -9.89 -28.23
N ALA A 643 -18.29 -10.67 -27.36
CA ALA A 643 -18.94 -11.29 -26.20
C ALA A 643 -19.56 -10.29 -25.21
N PHE A 644 -19.15 -9.00 -25.24
CA PHE A 644 -19.73 -7.93 -24.43
C PHE A 644 -20.86 -7.17 -25.13
N ALA A 645 -21.21 -7.51 -26.39
CA ALA A 645 -22.18 -6.74 -27.18
C ALA A 645 -23.59 -6.76 -26.59
N GLU A 646 -23.96 -7.80 -25.84
CA GLU A 646 -25.26 -7.94 -25.18
C GLU A 646 -25.34 -7.22 -23.83
N VAL A 647 -24.21 -6.74 -23.30
CA VAL A 647 -24.19 -6.01 -22.04
C VAL A 647 -24.54 -4.55 -22.29
N PRO A 648 -25.52 -3.97 -21.57
CA PRO A 648 -25.84 -2.56 -21.68
C PRO A 648 -24.60 -1.69 -21.41
N PRO A 649 -24.30 -0.67 -22.23
CA PRO A 649 -23.15 0.22 -21.99
C PRO A 649 -23.15 0.87 -20.60
N SER A 650 -24.34 1.12 -20.03
CA SER A 650 -24.52 1.67 -18.68
C SER A 650 -24.04 0.72 -17.56
N ALA A 651 -23.97 -0.59 -17.82
CA ALA A 651 -23.50 -1.61 -16.90
C ALA A 651 -21.97 -1.85 -16.96
N ILE A 652 -21.26 -1.21 -17.89
CA ILE A 652 -19.82 -1.39 -18.08
C ILE A 652 -19.05 -0.18 -17.53
N ARG A 653 -17.93 -0.43 -16.86
CA ARG A 653 -16.90 0.57 -16.54
C ARG A 653 -15.54 0.10 -17.04
N GLN A 654 -14.74 1.02 -17.57
CA GLN A 654 -13.38 0.75 -18.03
C GLN A 654 -12.43 1.69 -17.32
N VAL A 655 -11.39 1.14 -16.68
CA VAL A 655 -10.46 1.89 -15.83
C VAL A 655 -9.03 1.58 -16.25
N THR A 656 -8.26 2.60 -16.61
CA THR A 656 -6.85 2.47 -16.95
C THR A 656 -5.97 2.41 -15.69
N PRO A 657 -5.01 1.48 -15.58
CA PRO A 657 -4.03 1.50 -14.50
C PRO A 657 -2.98 2.59 -14.71
N ALA A 658 -2.37 3.07 -13.62
CA ALA A 658 -1.19 3.94 -13.68
C ALA A 658 -0.17 3.62 -12.58
N CYS A 659 1.02 4.22 -12.67
CA CYS A 659 2.12 3.99 -11.75
C CYS A 659 2.66 5.30 -11.17
N ASN A 660 3.03 5.26 -9.90
CA ASN A 660 3.73 6.35 -9.24
C ASN A 660 5.15 6.44 -9.79
N LYS A 661 5.45 7.50 -10.56
CA LYS A 661 6.78 7.95 -11.04
C LYS A 661 7.13 7.66 -12.50
N THR A 662 6.26 7.00 -13.27
CA THR A 662 6.57 6.65 -14.67
C THR A 662 5.42 7.05 -15.57
N ARG A 663 5.73 7.75 -16.68
CA ARG A 663 4.76 7.96 -17.75
C ARG A 663 4.27 6.62 -18.26
N VAL A 664 2.96 6.50 -18.49
CA VAL A 664 2.41 5.33 -19.15
C VAL A 664 2.78 5.42 -20.63
N PRO A 665 3.56 4.48 -21.19
CA PRO A 665 4.01 4.59 -22.57
C PRO A 665 2.83 4.47 -23.54
N PRO A 666 2.91 5.15 -24.71
CA PRO A 666 1.94 4.98 -25.76
C PRO A 666 1.99 3.54 -26.29
N ASP A 667 0.82 2.98 -26.55
CA ASP A 667 0.63 1.70 -27.22
C ASP A 667 -0.57 1.81 -28.16
N PRO A 668 -0.35 1.94 -29.48
CA PRO A 668 -1.43 2.05 -30.45
C PRO A 668 -2.39 0.86 -30.46
N GLN A 669 -2.01 -0.31 -29.91
CA GLN A 669 -2.88 -1.48 -29.81
C GLN A 669 -3.83 -1.40 -28.61
N ALA A 670 -3.45 -0.66 -27.57
CA ALA A 670 -4.23 -0.53 -26.33
C ALA A 670 -5.56 0.19 -26.54
N ALA A 671 -6.49 -0.07 -25.63
CA ALA A 671 -7.84 0.50 -25.65
C ALA A 671 -7.86 2.02 -25.76
N PHE A 672 -7.08 2.70 -24.92
CA PHE A 672 -6.98 4.17 -24.87
C PHE A 672 -5.68 4.69 -25.51
N GLY A 673 -4.97 3.84 -26.26
CA GLY A 673 -3.68 4.20 -26.87
C GLY A 673 -2.50 4.27 -25.89
N ILE A 674 -2.68 3.85 -24.63
CA ILE A 674 -1.64 3.75 -23.60
C ILE A 674 -1.75 2.42 -22.86
N ALA A 675 -0.63 1.89 -22.37
CA ALA A 675 -0.63 0.69 -21.53
C ALA A 675 0.55 0.65 -20.57
N LEU A 676 0.29 0.18 -19.35
CA LEU A 676 1.33 0.04 -18.35
C LEU A 676 2.17 -1.19 -18.65
N ALA A 677 3.47 -0.99 -18.84
CA ALA A 677 4.42 -2.06 -19.12
C ALA A 677 5.16 -2.51 -17.86
N ALA A 678 5.41 -3.80 -17.77
CA ALA A 678 6.28 -4.41 -16.76
C ALA A 678 7.14 -5.48 -17.42
N ASP A 679 8.31 -5.75 -16.86
CA ASP A 679 9.10 -6.90 -17.27
C ASP A 679 8.26 -8.17 -17.03
N ALA A 680 8.18 -9.02 -18.05
CA ALA A 680 7.50 -10.29 -17.92
C ALA A 680 8.20 -11.11 -16.83
N PRO A 681 7.49 -11.64 -15.81
CA PRO A 681 8.15 -12.42 -14.78
C PRO A 681 8.82 -13.65 -15.42
N HIS A 682 10.07 -13.90 -15.04
CA HIS A 682 10.82 -15.14 -15.33
C HIS A 682 10.09 -16.43 -14.85
N LEU A 683 8.95 -16.27 -14.18
CA LEU A 683 8.07 -17.29 -13.63
C LEU A 683 6.94 -17.71 -14.59
N GLY A 684 6.82 -17.11 -15.79
CA GLY A 684 5.87 -17.55 -16.82
C GLY A 684 4.42 -17.08 -16.64
N ALA A 685 4.11 -16.23 -15.66
CA ALA A 685 2.79 -15.61 -15.49
C ALA A 685 2.88 -14.19 -14.91
N ALA A 686 1.94 -13.32 -15.29
CA ALA A 686 1.74 -11.98 -14.76
C ALA A 686 0.65 -11.97 -13.66
N ARG A 687 0.96 -11.40 -12.50
CA ARG A 687 0.08 -11.40 -11.32
C ARG A 687 -0.74 -10.11 -11.20
N TYR A 688 -2.03 -10.27 -10.96
CA TYR A 688 -2.99 -9.20 -10.70
C TYR A 688 -3.70 -9.47 -9.37
N ARG A 689 -3.98 -8.41 -8.60
CA ARG A 689 -4.62 -8.54 -7.28
C ARG A 689 -5.66 -7.45 -7.04
N PHE A 690 -6.88 -7.85 -6.73
CA PHE A 690 -7.89 -6.97 -6.15
C PHE A 690 -7.62 -6.80 -4.66
N ASN A 691 -7.67 -5.55 -4.18
CA ASN A 691 -7.56 -5.22 -2.76
C ASN A 691 -8.69 -4.27 -2.37
N ASP A 692 -9.19 -4.45 -1.16
CA ASP A 692 -9.99 -3.47 -0.44
C ASP A 692 -9.16 -2.99 0.76
N SER A 693 -8.84 -1.70 0.79
CA SER A 693 -7.98 -1.15 1.85
C SER A 693 -8.66 -1.13 3.22
N LEU A 694 -10.00 -1.30 3.26
CA LEU A 694 -10.75 -1.46 4.52
C LEU A 694 -10.67 -2.89 5.07
N GLY A 695 -10.20 -3.86 4.28
CA GLY A 695 -10.14 -5.27 4.68
C GLY A 695 -11.51 -5.93 4.86
N GLN A 696 -12.59 -5.33 4.33
CA GLN A 696 -13.96 -5.82 4.48
C GLN A 696 -14.32 -6.82 3.37
N LEU A 697 -13.65 -6.72 2.22
CA LEU A 697 -13.91 -7.57 1.06
C LEU A 697 -12.79 -8.61 0.85
N PRO A 698 -13.12 -9.81 0.34
CA PRO A 698 -12.13 -10.85 0.09
C PRO A 698 -11.15 -10.39 -1.00
N ALA A 699 -9.85 -10.62 -0.78
CA ALA A 699 -8.84 -10.39 -1.80
C ALA A 699 -9.03 -11.39 -2.96
N LEU A 700 -8.91 -10.91 -4.20
CA LEU A 700 -8.89 -11.75 -5.39
C LEU A 700 -7.50 -11.69 -6.02
N GLN A 701 -7.03 -12.80 -6.57
CA GLN A 701 -5.76 -12.87 -7.29
C GLN A 701 -5.92 -13.66 -8.57
N LEU A 702 -5.32 -13.16 -9.64
CA LEU A 702 -5.23 -13.82 -10.94
C LEU A 702 -3.78 -13.85 -11.40
N ASP A 703 -3.29 -15.03 -11.73
CA ASP A 703 -2.00 -15.21 -12.40
C ASP A 703 -2.28 -15.54 -13.88
N VAL A 704 -1.99 -14.61 -14.79
CA VAL A 704 -2.20 -14.74 -16.23
C VAL A 704 -0.94 -15.33 -16.88
N PRO A 705 -0.99 -16.53 -17.49
CA PRO A 705 0.16 -17.11 -18.17
C PRO A 705 0.70 -16.21 -19.29
N VAL A 706 2.02 -16.12 -19.42
CA VAL A 706 2.69 -15.35 -20.47
C VAL A 706 2.41 -16.01 -21.83
N GLN A 707 1.75 -15.27 -22.73
CA GLN A 707 1.39 -15.73 -24.08
C GLN A 707 1.87 -14.71 -25.14
N PRO A 708 3.17 -14.75 -25.54
CA PRO A 708 3.73 -13.81 -26.50
C PRO A 708 3.04 -13.90 -27.87
N GLY A 709 3.06 -12.80 -28.63
CA GLY A 709 2.58 -12.76 -30.01
C GLY A 709 1.05 -12.62 -30.15
N ARG A 710 0.31 -12.46 -29.05
CA ARG A 710 -1.13 -12.14 -29.06
C ARG A 710 -1.35 -10.66 -28.76
N GLY A 711 -2.34 -10.06 -29.42
CA GLY A 711 -2.85 -8.72 -29.05
C GLY A 711 -3.57 -8.74 -27.69
N TYR A 712 -4.09 -7.60 -27.25
CA TYR A 712 -4.79 -7.50 -25.96
C TYR A 712 -5.93 -8.51 -25.82
N GLN A 713 -5.90 -9.26 -24.72
CA GLN A 713 -6.93 -10.23 -24.32
C GLN A 713 -7.49 -9.85 -22.97
N LEU A 714 -8.80 -10.06 -22.78
CA LEU A 714 -9.45 -9.94 -21.47
C LEU A 714 -9.36 -11.28 -20.73
N TYR A 715 -9.07 -11.21 -19.43
CA TYR A 715 -9.00 -12.33 -18.51
C TYR A 715 -9.87 -12.04 -17.29
N TYR A 716 -10.70 -13.00 -16.89
CA TYR A 716 -11.59 -12.84 -15.74
C TYR A 716 -10.82 -12.95 -14.42
N LEU A 717 -10.84 -11.88 -13.61
CA LEU A 717 -10.19 -11.79 -12.30
C LEU A 717 -11.06 -12.36 -11.19
N GLY A 718 -12.38 -12.13 -11.26
CA GLY A 718 -13.34 -12.62 -10.28
C GLY A 718 -14.52 -11.68 -10.08
N ARG A 719 -15.42 -12.08 -9.19
CA ARG A 719 -16.64 -11.36 -8.83
C ARG A 719 -16.55 -10.85 -7.41
N THR A 720 -16.88 -9.59 -7.19
CA THR A 720 -16.93 -8.98 -5.86
C THR A 720 -17.87 -7.77 -5.83
N ALA A 721 -18.37 -7.42 -4.65
CA ALA A 721 -18.85 -6.07 -4.39
C ALA A 721 -17.66 -5.09 -4.38
N LEU A 722 -17.95 -3.79 -4.42
CA LEU A 722 -16.92 -2.74 -4.30
C LEU A 722 -17.11 -1.96 -3.00
N SER A 723 -16.05 -1.33 -2.54
CA SER A 723 -16.05 -0.24 -1.56
C SER A 723 -15.38 0.98 -2.22
N ARG A 724 -15.46 2.15 -1.57
CA ARG A 724 -14.67 3.32 -2.00
C ARG A 724 -13.15 3.05 -1.98
N GLU A 725 -12.69 2.01 -1.30
CA GLU A 725 -11.27 1.74 -1.06
C GLU A 725 -10.70 0.60 -1.91
N CYS A 726 -11.44 0.20 -2.95
CA CYS A 726 -11.05 -0.86 -3.86
C CYS A 726 -10.05 -0.41 -4.94
N ASP A 727 -8.98 -1.20 -5.08
CA ASP A 727 -7.99 -1.09 -6.15
C ASP A 727 -7.64 -2.45 -6.77
N VAL A 728 -7.15 -2.44 -8.01
CA VAL A 728 -6.50 -3.60 -8.64
C VAL A 728 -5.03 -3.29 -8.85
N ARG A 729 -4.16 -4.05 -8.20
CA ARG A 729 -2.71 -4.04 -8.42
C ARG A 729 -2.40 -4.80 -9.70
N VAL A 730 -1.63 -4.15 -10.56
CA VAL A 730 -1.20 -4.67 -11.85
C VAL A 730 0.34 -4.67 -11.92
N PRO A 731 0.96 -5.54 -12.74
CA PRO A 731 2.40 -5.48 -12.99
C PRO A 731 2.83 -4.10 -13.51
N ALA A 732 3.94 -3.57 -12.99
CA ALA A 732 4.56 -2.34 -13.49
C ALA A 732 6.09 -2.40 -13.35
N ALA A 733 6.79 -1.69 -14.23
CA ALA A 733 8.25 -1.54 -14.15
C ALA A 733 8.68 -0.63 -12.97
N GLY A 734 9.68 -1.07 -12.19
CA GLY A 734 10.31 -0.27 -11.12
C GLY A 734 11.06 -1.09 -10.06
N SER A 735 12.19 -0.59 -9.55
CA SER A 735 12.91 -1.21 -8.43
C SER A 735 12.13 -1.00 -7.11
N GLY A 736 11.93 -2.08 -6.34
CA GLY A 736 11.44 -1.99 -4.96
C GLY A 736 9.92 -2.05 -4.73
N GLY A 737 9.15 -2.78 -5.53
CA GLY A 737 7.74 -3.10 -5.20
C GLY A 737 6.72 -2.01 -5.54
N THR A 738 7.01 -1.15 -6.51
CA THR A 738 6.03 -0.22 -7.07
C THR A 738 5.09 -0.97 -8.02
N TYR A 739 3.93 -1.40 -7.52
CA TYR A 739 2.86 -1.94 -8.36
C TYR A 739 2.18 -0.81 -9.14
N GLY A 740 1.81 -1.10 -10.38
CA GLY A 740 0.77 -0.34 -11.08
C GLY A 740 -0.54 -0.52 -10.34
N THR A 741 -1.41 0.47 -10.35
CA THR A 741 -2.68 0.39 -9.65
C THR A 741 -3.79 1.01 -10.48
N ALA A 742 -4.91 0.28 -10.61
CA ALA A 742 -6.17 0.78 -11.15
C ALA A 742 -7.13 1.02 -9.98
N PHE A 743 -7.48 2.27 -9.73
CA PHE A 743 -8.43 2.65 -8.68
C PHE A 743 -9.85 2.48 -9.20
N ILE A 744 -10.58 1.54 -8.59
CA ILE A 744 -11.92 1.15 -9.06
C ILE A 744 -13.02 1.49 -8.05
N GLY A 745 -12.66 1.94 -6.85
CA GLY A 745 -13.65 2.31 -5.83
C GLY A 745 -14.62 3.39 -6.29
N HIS A 746 -14.28 4.24 -7.27
CA HIS A 746 -15.17 5.29 -7.78
C HIS A 746 -16.37 4.71 -8.56
N CYS A 747 -16.34 3.41 -8.86
CA CYS A 747 -17.46 2.66 -9.42
C CYS A 747 -18.42 2.15 -8.32
N TRP A 748 -18.09 2.33 -7.03
CA TRP A 748 -18.97 1.98 -5.93
C TRP A 748 -20.23 2.85 -5.91
N GLU A 749 -21.38 2.23 -5.66
CA GLU A 749 -22.68 2.88 -5.69
C GLU A 749 -23.24 2.99 -4.29
N LYS A 750 -23.24 4.22 -3.75
CA LYS A 750 -23.70 4.49 -2.38
C LYS A 750 -25.13 4.02 -2.11
N THR A 751 -26.02 4.10 -3.10
CA THR A 751 -27.43 3.66 -3.00
C THR A 751 -27.61 2.16 -3.15
N SER A 752 -26.57 1.42 -3.56
CA SER A 752 -26.60 -0.02 -3.81
C SER A 752 -25.23 -0.64 -3.48
N PRO A 753 -24.78 -0.56 -2.21
CA PRO A 753 -23.45 -1.01 -1.80
C PRO A 753 -23.21 -2.52 -2.04
N GLU A 754 -24.27 -3.30 -2.12
CA GLU A 754 -24.27 -4.74 -2.41
C GLU A 754 -24.12 -5.08 -3.91
N GLN A 755 -24.12 -4.08 -4.80
CA GLN A 755 -23.99 -4.30 -6.24
C GLN A 755 -22.71 -5.09 -6.55
N LEU A 756 -22.89 -6.27 -7.15
CA LEU A 756 -21.80 -7.14 -7.57
C LEU A 756 -21.25 -6.72 -8.93
N TRP A 757 -19.94 -6.91 -9.09
CA TRP A 757 -19.20 -6.62 -10.31
C TRP A 757 -18.38 -7.83 -10.73
N ASP A 758 -18.41 -8.15 -12.02
CA ASP A 758 -17.44 -9.04 -12.65
C ASP A 758 -16.24 -8.21 -13.12
N LEU A 759 -15.04 -8.58 -12.68
CA LEU A 759 -13.80 -7.87 -12.98
C LEU A 759 -13.00 -8.64 -14.04
N TYR A 760 -12.52 -7.91 -15.03
CA TYR A 760 -11.65 -8.41 -16.08
C TYR A 760 -10.39 -7.55 -16.20
N VAL A 761 -9.27 -8.18 -16.47
CA VAL A 761 -7.99 -7.53 -16.77
C VAL A 761 -7.70 -7.68 -18.26
N SER A 762 -7.38 -6.58 -18.93
CA SER A 762 -6.94 -6.60 -20.32
C SER A 762 -5.42 -6.47 -20.40
N CYS A 763 -4.76 -7.50 -20.94
CA CYS A 763 -3.31 -7.47 -21.11
C CYS A 763 -2.83 -8.18 -22.38
N ARG A 764 -1.61 -7.85 -22.80
CA ARG A 764 -0.86 -8.55 -23.86
C ARG A 764 0.57 -8.82 -23.43
N PHE A 765 1.24 -9.73 -24.14
CA PHE A 765 2.63 -10.09 -23.91
C PHE A 765 3.45 -9.91 -25.19
N ASP A 766 4.69 -9.45 -25.03
CA ASP A 766 5.75 -9.66 -26.00
C ASP A 766 6.86 -10.53 -25.38
N ASP A 767 7.98 -10.69 -26.09
CA ASP A 767 9.07 -11.59 -25.67
C ASP A 767 9.75 -11.18 -24.35
N ALA A 768 9.51 -9.96 -23.84
CA ALA A 768 10.18 -9.44 -22.64
C ALA A 768 9.24 -8.79 -21.62
N LYS A 769 8.01 -8.43 -22.00
CA LYS A 769 7.14 -7.57 -21.20
C LYS A 769 5.68 -8.00 -21.22
N VAL A 770 4.99 -7.66 -20.14
CA VAL A 770 3.53 -7.64 -20.08
C VAL A 770 3.05 -6.19 -20.15
N TYR A 771 1.99 -5.95 -20.92
CA TYR A 771 1.33 -4.66 -21.04
C TYR A 771 -0.11 -4.80 -20.56
N THR A 772 -0.52 -3.95 -19.62
CA THR A 772 -1.89 -3.89 -19.11
C THR A 772 -2.51 -2.55 -19.50
N ASP A 773 -3.60 -2.56 -20.29
CA ASP A 773 -4.21 -1.31 -20.77
C ASP A 773 -5.46 -0.89 -19.97
N ARG A 774 -6.29 -1.83 -19.52
CA ARG A 774 -7.51 -1.52 -18.75
C ARG A 774 -7.99 -2.65 -17.85
N ILE A 775 -8.72 -2.26 -16.81
CA ILE A 775 -9.64 -3.10 -16.05
C ILE A 775 -11.05 -2.85 -16.57
N VAL A 776 -11.82 -3.91 -16.82
CA VAL A 776 -13.22 -3.82 -17.24
C VAL A 776 -14.08 -4.37 -16.11
N LEU A 777 -15.07 -3.59 -15.68
CA LEU A 777 -16.04 -3.98 -14.66
C LEU A 777 -17.42 -4.09 -15.31
N VAL A 778 -18.14 -5.17 -15.04
CA VAL A 778 -19.50 -5.41 -15.54
C VAL A 778 -20.43 -5.62 -14.35
N LYS A 779 -21.49 -4.81 -14.23
CA LYS A 779 -22.53 -5.03 -13.23
C LYS A 779 -23.19 -6.40 -13.45
N THR A 780 -23.44 -7.11 -12.37
CA THR A 780 -24.06 -8.45 -12.42
C THR A 780 -25.00 -8.66 -11.25
N ASP A 781 -26.01 -9.52 -11.45
CA ASP A 781 -26.96 -9.95 -10.42
C ASP A 781 -26.41 -11.11 -9.57
N GLY A 782 -25.19 -11.55 -9.84
CA GLY A 782 -24.55 -12.68 -9.16
C GLY A 782 -25.01 -14.05 -9.66
N ARG A 783 -26.07 -14.14 -10.48
CA ARG A 783 -26.62 -15.39 -11.04
C ARG A 783 -26.16 -15.60 -12.48
N THR A 784 -26.07 -14.51 -13.23
CA THR A 784 -25.59 -14.51 -14.60
C THR A 784 -24.12 -14.96 -14.62
N PRO A 785 -23.76 -15.99 -15.41
CA PRO A 785 -22.37 -16.43 -15.53
C PRO A 785 -21.48 -15.30 -16.05
N PRO A 786 -20.21 -15.19 -15.62
CA PRO A 786 -19.30 -14.21 -16.17
C PRO A 786 -19.08 -14.50 -17.67
N ILE A 787 -18.99 -13.43 -18.45
CA ILE A 787 -18.68 -13.49 -19.88
C ILE A 787 -17.35 -14.23 -20.06
N GLN A 788 -17.40 -15.34 -20.80
CA GLN A 788 -16.22 -16.15 -21.07
C GLN A 788 -15.34 -15.40 -22.08
N VAL A 789 -14.19 -14.95 -21.61
CA VAL A 789 -13.11 -14.35 -22.38
C VAL A 789 -11.93 -15.33 -22.42
N ALA A 790 -10.80 -14.98 -23.06
CA ALA A 790 -9.67 -15.88 -23.26
C ALA A 790 -9.39 -16.75 -22.01
N ALA A 791 -9.33 -18.07 -22.20
CA ALA A 791 -9.34 -19.04 -21.11
C ALA A 791 -8.27 -18.72 -20.04
N THR A 792 -8.72 -18.41 -18.83
CA THR A 792 -7.89 -18.15 -17.63
C THR A 792 -7.37 -19.43 -16.97
N THR A 793 -7.56 -20.59 -17.58
CA THR A 793 -7.02 -21.82 -17.02
C THR A 793 -5.52 -21.86 -17.27
N LEU A 794 -4.71 -21.50 -16.27
CA LEU A 794 -3.59 -22.38 -15.94
C LEU A 794 -4.18 -23.79 -15.99
N PRO A 795 -3.74 -24.70 -16.88
CA PRO A 795 -4.16 -26.08 -16.76
C PRO A 795 -3.76 -26.51 -15.36
N GLN A 796 -4.74 -26.70 -14.48
CA GLN A 796 -4.48 -27.44 -13.27
C GLN A 796 -4.03 -28.81 -13.78
N ARG A 797 -2.75 -29.13 -13.60
CA ARG A 797 -2.32 -30.50 -13.84
C ARG A 797 -3.07 -31.36 -12.81
N PRO A 798 -3.92 -32.30 -13.24
CA PRO A 798 -4.63 -33.17 -12.32
C PRO A 798 -3.62 -33.95 -11.46
N SER A 799 -3.95 -34.23 -10.21
CA SER A 799 -3.13 -35.08 -9.35
C SER A 799 -3.05 -36.49 -9.97
N ALA A 800 -1.85 -37.09 -9.99
CA ALA A 800 -1.68 -38.44 -10.55
C ALA A 800 -2.50 -39.47 -9.75
N ILE A 801 -3.13 -40.43 -10.45
CA ILE A 801 -3.90 -41.53 -9.87
C ILE A 801 -3.28 -42.85 -10.33
N MET A 802 -2.93 -43.70 -9.37
CA MET A 802 -2.37 -45.03 -9.61
C MET A 802 -3.19 -46.09 -8.87
N ILE A 803 -3.42 -47.22 -9.52
CA ILE A 803 -3.89 -48.45 -8.86
C ILE A 803 -2.66 -49.35 -8.69
N ALA A 804 -2.24 -49.58 -7.46
CA ALA A 804 -1.10 -50.43 -7.12
C ALA A 804 -1.57 -51.88 -6.89
N PRO A 805 -0.84 -52.91 -7.38
CA PRO A 805 -1.22 -54.30 -7.16
C PRO A 805 -1.22 -54.67 -5.68
N VAL A 806 -2.17 -55.53 -5.29
CA VAL A 806 -2.14 -56.25 -4.00
C VAL A 806 -1.52 -57.62 -4.25
N ILE A 807 -0.36 -57.87 -3.65
CA ILE A 807 0.43 -59.10 -3.81
C ILE A 807 0.11 -60.09 -2.68
N ALA A 808 0.54 -61.35 -2.83
CA ALA A 808 0.58 -62.29 -1.71
C ALA A 808 1.50 -61.74 -0.61
N SER A 809 1.20 -62.06 0.66
CA SER A 809 1.98 -61.48 1.76
C SER A 809 3.45 -61.84 1.67
N ALA A 810 4.30 -60.82 1.82
CA ALA A 810 5.75 -60.96 1.85
C ALA A 810 6.33 -60.76 3.27
N GLY A 811 5.49 -60.79 4.32
CA GLY A 811 5.92 -60.78 5.73
C GLY A 811 6.78 -59.58 6.14
N GLY A 812 6.60 -58.43 5.48
CA GLY A 812 7.43 -57.25 5.67
C GLY A 812 8.88 -57.37 5.18
N ASP A 813 9.23 -58.37 4.35
CA ASP A 813 10.52 -58.48 3.67
C ASP A 813 10.42 -57.91 2.24
N PRO A 814 11.03 -56.74 1.94
CA PRO A 814 10.94 -56.14 0.62
C PRO A 814 11.69 -56.90 -0.48
N THR A 815 12.55 -57.87 -0.12
CA THR A 815 13.30 -58.71 -1.07
C THR A 815 12.50 -59.93 -1.54
N ALA A 816 11.47 -60.33 -0.78
CA ALA A 816 10.57 -61.43 -1.12
C ALA A 816 9.47 -61.05 -2.13
N VAL A 817 9.37 -59.77 -2.49
CA VAL A 817 8.43 -59.28 -3.51
C VAL A 817 8.99 -59.57 -4.91
N ASP A 818 8.18 -60.20 -5.77
CA ASP A 818 8.48 -60.30 -7.20
C ASP A 818 8.27 -58.95 -7.88
N TRP A 819 9.30 -58.11 -7.80
CA TRP A 819 9.26 -56.77 -8.37
C TRP A 819 9.07 -56.78 -9.88
N ASN A 820 9.44 -57.84 -10.60
CA ASN A 820 9.26 -57.93 -12.06
C ASN A 820 7.78 -57.97 -12.45
N ALA A 821 6.93 -58.56 -11.60
CA ALA A 821 5.48 -58.60 -11.77
C ALA A 821 4.77 -57.28 -11.40
N VAL A 822 5.47 -56.31 -10.80
CA VAL A 822 4.91 -55.00 -10.41
C VAL A 822 5.28 -53.94 -11.44
N MET A 823 4.32 -53.36 -12.15
CA MET A 823 4.62 -52.36 -13.19
C MET A 823 5.30 -51.09 -12.63
N PRO A 824 6.29 -50.51 -13.34
CA PRO A 824 6.80 -49.17 -13.05
C PRO A 824 5.69 -48.12 -13.03
N MET A 825 5.72 -47.24 -12.03
CA MET A 825 4.88 -46.06 -12.00
C MET A 825 5.11 -45.21 -13.25
N ALA A 826 4.06 -44.51 -13.71
CA ALA A 826 4.22 -43.49 -14.74
C ALA A 826 5.15 -42.40 -14.19
N ALA A 827 5.78 -41.62 -15.07
CA ALA A 827 6.57 -40.49 -14.64
C ALA A 827 5.68 -39.52 -13.83
N TRP A 828 5.86 -39.52 -12.50
CA TRP A 828 5.26 -38.52 -11.62
C TRP A 828 6.00 -37.22 -11.92
N GLY A 829 5.39 -36.38 -12.75
CA GLY A 829 6.10 -35.30 -13.45
C GLY A 829 6.91 -34.40 -12.52
N GLU A 830 8.08 -33.95 -12.99
CA GLU A 830 8.87 -32.91 -12.33
C GLU A 830 7.96 -31.74 -11.96
N SER A 831 7.74 -31.52 -10.67
CA SER A 831 6.72 -30.58 -10.19
C SER A 831 7.14 -29.11 -10.28
N PHE A 832 8.32 -28.79 -10.85
CA PHE A 832 8.88 -27.44 -10.76
C PHE A 832 9.43 -26.81 -12.05
N SER A 833 9.81 -27.56 -13.10
CA SER A 833 10.54 -26.97 -14.24
C SER A 833 9.72 -26.79 -15.52
N GLY A 834 8.59 -27.50 -15.67
CA GLY A 834 7.86 -27.54 -16.94
C GLY A 834 8.60 -28.24 -18.09
N ASN A 835 9.80 -28.81 -17.84
CA ASN A 835 10.58 -29.54 -18.84
C ASN A 835 10.34 -31.06 -18.73
N ALA A 836 10.54 -31.77 -19.85
CA ALA A 836 10.71 -33.22 -19.82
C ALA A 836 12.01 -33.58 -19.08
N PRO A 837 12.07 -34.71 -18.35
CA PRO A 837 13.25 -35.07 -17.54
C PRO A 837 14.51 -35.08 -18.40
N LYS A 838 15.52 -34.27 -18.04
CA LYS A 838 16.88 -34.41 -18.57
C LYS A 838 17.62 -35.46 -17.74
N THR A 839 17.21 -36.73 -17.92
CA THR A 839 17.76 -38.02 -17.41
C THR A 839 18.65 -37.98 -16.16
N PRO A 840 18.31 -38.75 -15.11
CA PRO A 840 18.46 -40.22 -15.16
C PRO A 840 17.17 -41.01 -15.41
N GLU A 841 17.28 -42.23 -15.96
CA GLU A 841 16.17 -43.20 -16.02
C GLU A 841 15.87 -43.64 -14.58
N THR A 842 14.87 -42.97 -13.98
CA THR A 842 14.38 -43.28 -12.64
C THR A 842 13.11 -44.08 -12.74
N GLU A 843 12.99 -45.04 -11.84
CA GLU A 843 11.89 -45.99 -11.80
C GLU A 843 11.45 -46.15 -10.35
N MET A 844 10.14 -46.00 -10.10
CA MET A 844 9.51 -46.31 -8.83
C MET A 844 8.45 -47.39 -9.08
N ARG A 845 8.38 -48.39 -8.20
CA ARG A 845 7.35 -49.44 -8.18
C ARG A 845 6.67 -49.43 -6.81
N VAL A 846 5.36 -49.71 -6.79
CA VAL A 846 4.53 -49.68 -5.58
C VAL A 846 3.64 -50.91 -5.56
N ALA A 847 3.61 -51.62 -4.44
CA ALA A 847 2.72 -52.76 -4.20
C ALA A 847 2.23 -52.77 -2.75
N PHE A 848 1.16 -53.50 -2.47
CA PHE A 848 0.62 -53.68 -1.12
C PHE A 848 0.43 -55.15 -0.81
N ASP A 849 0.54 -55.54 0.45
CA ASP A 849 -0.22 -56.67 1.00
C ASP A 849 -1.18 -56.16 2.09
N ASP A 850 -1.74 -57.08 2.89
CA ASP A 850 -2.68 -56.75 3.96
C ASP A 850 -2.03 -55.95 5.10
N GLU A 851 -0.71 -56.06 5.30
CA GLU A 851 0.01 -55.50 6.45
C GLU A 851 1.06 -54.43 6.08
N TYR A 852 1.53 -54.39 4.83
CA TYR A 852 2.66 -53.59 4.38
C TYR A 852 2.41 -52.87 3.04
N LEU A 853 3.01 -51.68 2.91
CA LEU A 853 3.29 -50.99 1.66
C LEU A 853 4.72 -51.33 1.23
N TYR A 854 4.88 -51.80 0.00
CA TYR A 854 6.17 -52.08 -0.60
C TYR A 854 6.51 -51.04 -1.66
N LEU A 855 7.75 -50.56 -1.63
CA LEU A 855 8.30 -49.60 -2.59
C LEU A 855 9.62 -50.13 -3.16
N ALA A 856 9.86 -49.96 -4.45
CA ALA A 856 11.17 -50.19 -5.04
C ALA A 856 11.57 -49.05 -5.97
N TYR A 857 12.78 -48.56 -5.77
CA TYR A 857 13.37 -47.48 -6.54
C TYR A 857 14.60 -47.98 -7.29
N ARG A 858 14.77 -47.52 -8.53
CA ARG A 858 15.96 -47.74 -9.34
C ARG A 858 16.33 -46.48 -10.10
N GLU A 859 17.60 -46.17 -10.13
CA GLU A 859 18.18 -45.04 -10.87
C GLU A 859 19.45 -45.48 -11.59
N GLN A 860 19.47 -45.28 -12.90
CA GLN A 860 20.67 -45.39 -13.71
C GLN A 860 21.40 -44.03 -13.75
N ARG A 861 22.72 -44.02 -13.83
CA ARG A 861 23.56 -42.80 -13.79
C ARG A 861 23.45 -42.00 -12.49
N ALA A 862 23.24 -42.69 -11.36
CA ALA A 862 23.14 -42.06 -10.05
C ALA A 862 24.48 -41.44 -9.61
N SER A 863 24.42 -40.24 -9.01
CA SER A 863 25.56 -39.62 -8.31
C SER A 863 25.74 -40.32 -6.96
N GLY A 864 26.47 -41.44 -6.93
CA GLY A 864 26.49 -42.43 -5.84
C GLY A 864 27.02 -42.00 -4.47
N GLY A 865 27.25 -40.71 -4.20
CA GLY A 865 27.72 -40.18 -2.92
C GLY A 865 26.66 -39.40 -2.15
N GLU A 866 26.61 -39.56 -0.84
CA GLU A 866 25.75 -38.74 0.03
C GLU A 866 26.24 -37.28 0.07
N SER A 867 25.30 -36.32 0.03
CA SER A 867 25.62 -34.89 0.15
C SER A 867 25.83 -34.48 1.61
N ALA A 868 26.51 -33.36 1.86
CA ALA A 868 26.72 -32.81 3.20
C ALA A 868 25.38 -32.54 3.93
N SER A 869 24.36 -32.06 3.20
CA SER A 869 22.98 -31.99 3.69
C SER A 869 22.23 -33.25 3.27
N PHE A 870 21.62 -33.95 4.23
CA PHE A 870 20.86 -35.18 3.98
C PHE A 870 19.89 -35.02 2.80
N TRP A 871 19.09 -33.96 2.76
CA TRP A 871 18.03 -33.78 1.77
C TRP A 871 18.53 -33.45 0.34
N ASN A 872 19.80 -33.10 0.16
CA ASN A 872 20.29 -32.60 -1.13
C ASN A 872 20.55 -33.70 -2.17
N ASN A 873 20.78 -34.94 -1.75
CA ASN A 873 20.86 -36.11 -2.65
C ASN A 873 20.09 -37.28 -2.05
N THR A 874 18.76 -37.26 -2.18
CA THR A 874 17.83 -38.25 -1.61
C THR A 874 16.70 -38.59 -2.57
N VAL A 875 15.99 -39.68 -2.27
CA VAL A 875 14.58 -39.82 -2.63
C VAL A 875 13.76 -39.44 -1.40
N ASP A 876 12.90 -38.44 -1.54
CA ASP A 876 12.04 -37.92 -0.48
C ASP A 876 10.58 -38.25 -0.77
N MET A 877 9.90 -38.83 0.21
CA MET A 877 8.57 -39.41 0.04
C MET A 877 7.64 -38.85 1.09
N PHE A 878 6.47 -38.37 0.66
CA PHE A 878 5.44 -37.86 1.56
C PHE A 878 4.21 -38.76 1.46
N PHE A 879 3.65 -39.13 2.60
CA PHE A 879 2.44 -39.93 2.72
C PHE A 879 1.40 -39.19 3.56
N ALA A 880 0.14 -39.21 3.14
CA ALA A 880 -0.98 -38.66 3.90
C ALA A 880 -2.22 -39.56 3.76
N GLY A 881 -3.07 -39.48 4.78
CA GLY A 881 -4.27 -40.31 4.91
C GLY A 881 -5.50 -39.69 4.27
N ASN A 882 -6.68 -40.14 4.71
CA ASN A 882 -7.97 -39.58 4.26
C ASN A 882 -8.18 -38.12 4.68
N THR A 883 -7.59 -37.73 5.81
CA THR A 883 -7.60 -36.36 6.33
C THR A 883 -6.20 -35.78 6.25
N LEU A 884 -6.08 -34.53 5.82
CA LEU A 884 -4.79 -33.83 5.71
C LEU A 884 -4.15 -33.48 7.08
N GLY A 885 -4.73 -33.94 8.19
CA GLY A 885 -4.30 -33.62 9.55
C GLY A 885 -2.87 -34.07 9.88
N SER A 886 -2.33 -35.10 9.22
CA SER A 886 -0.94 -35.52 9.41
C SER A 886 -0.28 -36.08 8.14
N VAL A 887 1.02 -35.82 7.98
CA VAL A 887 1.84 -36.17 6.81
C VAL A 887 3.14 -36.80 7.24
N LEU A 888 3.39 -38.03 6.83
CA LEU A 888 4.63 -38.74 7.09
C LEU A 888 5.61 -38.50 5.93
N GLN A 889 6.77 -37.92 6.22
CA GLN A 889 7.89 -37.81 5.30
C GLN A 889 8.90 -38.91 5.58
N VAL A 890 9.41 -39.56 4.53
CA VAL A 890 10.47 -40.58 4.58
C VAL A 890 11.49 -40.24 3.49
N GLY A 891 12.71 -39.88 3.90
CA GLY A 891 13.82 -39.65 3.00
C GLY A 891 14.82 -40.81 3.03
N VAL A 892 15.34 -41.19 1.86
CA VAL A 892 16.39 -42.21 1.70
C VAL A 892 17.57 -41.59 0.96
N ALA A 893 18.76 -41.68 1.54
CA ALA A 893 20.01 -41.25 0.89
C ALA A 893 20.71 -42.42 0.18
N PRO A 894 21.63 -42.18 -0.78
CA PRO A 894 22.41 -43.22 -1.45
C PRO A 894 23.12 -44.19 -0.50
N SER A 895 23.55 -43.70 0.66
CA SER A 895 24.17 -44.50 1.73
C SER A 895 23.23 -45.52 2.38
N GLY A 896 21.93 -45.47 2.11
CA GLY A 896 20.90 -46.24 2.80
C GLY A 896 20.44 -45.60 4.11
N ARG A 897 20.98 -44.43 4.47
CA ARG A 897 20.52 -43.67 5.63
C ARG A 897 19.10 -43.15 5.41
N ILE A 898 18.27 -43.27 6.45
CA ILE A 898 16.86 -42.85 6.42
C ILE A 898 16.62 -41.73 7.43
N ARG A 899 15.79 -40.74 7.07
CA ARG A 899 15.20 -39.78 8.01
C ARG A 899 13.70 -39.68 7.80
N CYS A 900 12.95 -39.63 8.90
CA CYS A 900 11.51 -39.52 8.87
C CYS A 900 11.02 -38.34 9.70
N ASN A 901 10.02 -37.62 9.19
CA ASN A 901 9.35 -36.55 9.91
C ASN A 901 7.83 -36.74 9.84
N LEU A 902 7.12 -36.56 10.94
CA LEU A 902 5.67 -36.45 10.97
C LEU A 902 5.27 -34.98 11.09
N TYR A 903 4.57 -34.48 10.10
CA TYR A 903 3.96 -33.16 10.12
C TYR A 903 2.51 -33.28 10.57
N THR A 904 2.06 -32.47 11.53
CA THR A 904 0.65 -32.38 11.94
C THR A 904 0.13 -30.98 11.59
N LEU A 905 -1.04 -30.92 10.96
CA LEU A 905 -1.78 -29.71 10.64
C LEU A 905 -2.92 -29.56 11.65
N THR A 906 -2.85 -28.55 12.51
CA THR A 906 -3.92 -28.20 13.45
C THR A 906 -4.51 -26.86 13.03
N LYS A 907 -5.84 -26.73 13.04
CA LYS A 907 -6.45 -25.39 13.01
C LYS A 907 -5.86 -24.55 14.14
N THR A 908 -5.57 -23.29 13.85
CA THR A 908 -5.12 -22.40 14.92
C THR A 908 -6.22 -22.30 15.99
N SER A 909 -5.84 -22.05 17.24
CA SER A 909 -6.78 -21.75 18.32
C SER A 909 -7.46 -20.37 18.17
N ASP A 910 -7.08 -19.59 17.15
CA ASP A 910 -7.72 -18.32 16.79
C ASP A 910 -8.93 -18.60 15.87
N PRO A 911 -10.17 -18.33 16.32
CA PRO A 911 -11.38 -18.53 15.53
C PRO A 911 -11.47 -17.61 14.29
N ASN A 912 -10.59 -16.61 14.15
CA ASN A 912 -10.53 -15.68 13.01
C ASN A 912 -9.46 -16.06 11.97
N SER A 913 -8.66 -17.11 12.22
CA SER A 913 -7.65 -17.58 11.27
C SER A 913 -8.16 -18.74 10.43
N ASN A 914 -8.05 -18.61 9.11
CA ASN A 914 -8.28 -19.69 8.14
C ASN A 914 -6.99 -20.49 7.83
N GLU A 915 -5.89 -20.22 8.52
CA GLU A 915 -4.61 -20.91 8.27
C GLU A 915 -4.44 -22.16 9.17
N ASP A 916 -3.82 -23.22 8.64
CA ASP A 916 -3.47 -24.39 9.45
C ASP A 916 -2.06 -24.20 10.09
N MET A 917 -1.96 -24.41 11.40
CA MET A 917 -0.69 -24.48 12.13
C MET A 917 0.00 -25.82 11.85
N ARG A 918 1.29 -25.78 11.51
CA ARG A 918 2.08 -26.98 11.19
C ARG A 918 3.15 -27.26 12.23
N VAL A 919 3.08 -28.42 12.86
CA VAL A 919 4.12 -28.96 13.74
C VAL A 919 4.87 -30.06 13.00
N SER A 920 6.20 -30.06 13.02
CA SER A 920 7.04 -31.13 12.43
C SER A 920 7.83 -31.80 13.53
N ASN A 921 7.70 -33.11 13.68
CA ASN A 921 8.45 -33.91 14.64
C ASN A 921 9.24 -34.99 13.91
N ALA A 922 10.53 -35.13 14.23
CA ALA A 922 11.29 -36.28 13.77
C ALA A 922 10.70 -37.56 14.39
N VAL A 923 10.53 -38.61 13.59
CA VAL A 923 9.97 -39.90 14.03
C VAL A 923 10.91 -41.05 13.68
N PRO A 924 10.96 -42.12 14.48
CA PRO A 924 11.76 -43.30 14.16
C PRO A 924 11.21 -44.00 12.91
N PHE A 925 12.10 -44.57 12.11
CA PHE A 925 11.73 -45.40 10.97
C PHE A 925 11.26 -46.78 11.45
N GLU A 926 10.03 -47.18 11.12
CA GLU A 926 9.46 -48.50 11.50
C GLU A 926 9.47 -49.53 10.35
N GLY A 927 10.06 -49.19 9.20
CA GLY A 927 10.13 -50.07 8.04
C GLY A 927 11.38 -50.96 7.97
N LYS A 928 11.48 -51.73 6.89
CA LYS A 928 12.70 -52.41 6.47
C LYS A 928 13.14 -51.87 5.11
N ILE A 929 14.45 -51.71 4.91
CA ILE A 929 15.03 -51.30 3.64
C ILE A 929 16.15 -52.25 3.22
N ASN A 930 16.20 -52.58 1.94
CA ASN A 930 17.32 -53.21 1.26
C ASN A 930 17.89 -52.20 0.26
N ASN A 931 19.00 -51.55 0.59
CA ASN A 931 19.62 -50.50 -0.24
C ASN A 931 20.93 -50.99 -0.86
N ARG A 932 21.11 -50.76 -2.17
CA ARG A 932 22.35 -51.03 -2.91
C ARG A 932 22.69 -49.82 -3.79
N SER A 933 23.82 -49.18 -3.50
CA SER A 933 24.33 -48.04 -4.26
C SER A 933 25.73 -48.35 -4.76
N GLU A 934 25.92 -48.31 -6.08
CA GLU A 934 27.18 -48.57 -6.77
C GLU A 934 27.50 -47.40 -7.71
N ALA A 935 28.72 -47.36 -8.25
CA ALA A 935 29.13 -46.30 -9.16
C ALA A 935 28.21 -46.24 -10.40
N GLY A 936 27.39 -45.20 -10.48
CA GLY A 936 26.47 -44.99 -11.61
C GLY A 936 25.14 -45.75 -11.52
N ALA A 937 24.83 -46.42 -10.40
CA ALA A 937 23.52 -47.07 -10.20
C ALA A 937 23.09 -47.03 -8.73
N TRP A 938 21.84 -46.66 -8.48
CA TRP A 938 21.27 -46.66 -7.14
C TRP A 938 19.92 -47.36 -7.12
N GLN A 939 19.76 -48.34 -6.24
CA GLN A 939 18.51 -49.05 -6.07
C GLN A 939 18.23 -49.31 -4.58
N TRP A 940 16.95 -49.26 -4.21
CA TRP A 940 16.52 -49.73 -2.90
C TRP A 940 15.11 -50.30 -2.96
N GLN A 941 14.84 -51.22 -2.04
CA GLN A 941 13.53 -51.82 -1.83
C GLN A 941 13.14 -51.57 -0.38
N MET A 942 11.89 -51.21 -0.11
CA MET A 942 11.42 -50.82 1.21
C MET A 942 10.07 -51.46 1.51
N ALA A 943 9.91 -51.93 2.74
CA ALA A 943 8.63 -52.38 3.30
C ALA A 943 8.25 -51.46 4.47
N LEU A 944 7.08 -50.83 4.37
CA LEU A 944 6.53 -49.92 5.37
C LEU A 944 5.28 -50.56 6.00
N PRO A 945 5.23 -50.79 7.33
CA PRO A 945 4.03 -51.30 7.97
C PRO A 945 2.85 -50.35 7.72
N ARG A 946 1.70 -50.86 7.28
CA ARG A 946 0.50 -50.05 7.05
C ARG A 946 0.03 -49.36 8.33
N ARG A 947 0.26 -49.97 9.49
CA ARG A 947 0.00 -49.37 10.81
C ARG A 947 0.81 -48.09 11.08
N TRP A 948 1.95 -47.91 10.41
CA TRP A 948 2.83 -46.75 10.55
C TRP A 948 2.50 -45.63 9.56
N LEU A 949 1.86 -45.96 8.44
CA LEU A 949 1.39 -44.97 7.48
C LEU A 949 0.21 -44.17 8.05
N PRO A 950 0.03 -42.90 7.63
CA PRO A 950 -1.19 -42.16 7.91
C PRO A 950 -2.43 -42.94 7.46
N GLN A 951 -3.45 -43.02 8.33
CA GLN A 951 -4.62 -43.86 8.10
C GLN A 951 -5.42 -43.44 6.87
N PHE A 952 -5.67 -44.38 5.96
CA PHE A 952 -6.45 -44.20 4.74
C PHE A 952 -7.42 -45.36 4.54
N THR A 953 -8.55 -45.10 3.87
CA THR A 953 -9.57 -46.13 3.60
C THR A 953 -9.52 -46.61 2.16
N MET A 954 -9.56 -45.69 1.19
CA MET A 954 -9.60 -46.03 -0.24
C MET A 954 -8.29 -45.76 -0.96
N ALA A 955 -7.61 -44.65 -0.65
CA ALA A 955 -6.37 -44.27 -1.31
C ALA A 955 -5.38 -43.66 -0.34
N LEU A 956 -4.12 -44.08 -0.47
CA LEU A 956 -2.99 -43.42 0.16
C LEU A 956 -2.61 -42.21 -0.69
N GLN A 957 -2.56 -41.03 -0.09
CA GLN A 957 -2.03 -39.86 -0.78
C GLN A 957 -0.51 -39.88 -0.67
N ALA A 958 0.20 -39.70 -1.78
CA ALA A 958 1.65 -39.75 -1.79
C ALA A 958 2.30 -38.73 -2.75
N ASN A 959 3.57 -38.38 -2.49
CA ASN A 959 4.48 -37.73 -3.44
C ASN A 959 5.85 -38.38 -3.33
N PHE A 960 6.51 -38.56 -4.48
CA PHE A 960 7.89 -39.05 -4.57
C PHE A 960 8.74 -37.97 -5.25
N PHE A 961 9.82 -37.55 -4.59
CA PHE A 961 10.74 -36.53 -5.08
C PHE A 961 12.14 -37.11 -5.16
N ARG A 962 12.84 -36.80 -6.25
CA ARG A 962 14.26 -37.14 -6.42
C ARG A 962 15.11 -35.87 -6.43
N ASN A 963 16.11 -35.80 -5.56
CA ASN A 963 16.93 -34.60 -5.34
C ASN A 963 18.36 -34.77 -5.85
N HIS A 964 18.84 -33.86 -6.70
CA HIS A 964 20.22 -33.86 -7.19
C HIS A 964 20.96 -32.61 -6.70
N GLY A 965 22.10 -32.78 -6.03
CA GLY A 965 22.72 -31.84 -5.09
C GLY A 965 23.19 -30.46 -5.55
N ASP A 966 22.82 -29.96 -6.73
CA ASP A 966 23.26 -28.66 -7.28
C ASP A 966 22.13 -27.72 -7.73
N ALA A 967 20.86 -28.09 -7.59
CA ALA A 967 19.76 -27.20 -8.00
C ALA A 967 19.54 -26.06 -6.98
N ARG A 968 19.73 -24.80 -7.41
CA ARG A 968 19.40 -23.56 -6.65
C ARG A 968 17.94 -23.45 -6.19
N LEU A 969 17.10 -24.43 -6.50
CA LEU A 969 15.67 -24.52 -6.19
C LEU A 969 15.28 -25.95 -5.74
N SER A 970 16.15 -26.71 -5.08
CA SER A 970 15.71 -27.92 -4.39
C SER A 970 14.75 -27.52 -3.26
N LEU A 971 13.48 -27.94 -3.29
CA LEU A 971 12.41 -27.53 -2.34
C LEU A 971 11.91 -28.72 -1.49
N SER A 972 12.73 -29.75 -1.36
CA SER A 972 12.40 -31.10 -0.90
C SER A 972 12.94 -31.42 0.50
N TRP A 973 12.83 -30.46 1.40
CA TRP A 973 13.07 -30.69 2.84
C TRP A 973 11.82 -30.37 3.68
N ASN A 974 10.73 -29.90 3.05
CA ASN A 974 9.52 -29.52 3.74
C ASN A 974 8.30 -29.59 2.82
N PRO A 975 7.21 -30.27 3.21
CA PRO A 975 5.97 -30.20 2.45
C PRO A 975 5.47 -28.74 2.43
N ILE A 976 5.02 -28.25 1.27
CA ILE A 976 4.58 -26.85 1.12
C ILE A 976 3.06 -26.79 1.20
N TYR A 977 2.53 -26.06 2.19
CA TYR A 977 1.11 -26.12 2.60
C TYR A 977 0.32 -24.85 2.30
N THR A 978 0.75 -24.01 1.36
CA THR A 978 0.01 -22.77 1.04
C THR A 978 -0.58 -22.81 -0.36
N GLN A 979 -1.84 -22.40 -0.47
CA GLN A 979 -2.59 -22.33 -1.72
C GLN A 979 -1.91 -21.41 -2.75
N GLY A 980 -1.18 -20.39 -2.29
CA GLY A 980 -0.42 -19.44 -3.13
C GLY A 980 1.00 -19.87 -3.52
N TYR A 981 1.52 -20.99 -2.98
CA TYR A 981 2.82 -21.54 -3.40
C TYR A 981 2.57 -22.82 -4.19
N LEU A 982 2.46 -22.67 -5.52
CA LEU A 982 2.40 -23.76 -6.49
C LEU A 982 1.26 -24.79 -6.25
N ASN A 983 0.14 -24.32 -5.67
CA ASN A 983 -1.06 -25.09 -5.29
C ASN A 983 -0.91 -26.09 -4.11
N GLY A 984 0.13 -25.97 -3.27
CA GLY A 984 0.23 -26.72 -2.00
C GLY A 984 -0.09 -28.22 -2.08
N PHE A 985 -0.66 -28.76 -1.00
CA PHE A 985 -0.96 -30.19 -0.77
C PHE A 985 -1.87 -30.85 -1.82
N HIS A 986 -2.56 -30.06 -2.67
CA HIS A 986 -3.45 -30.56 -3.71
C HIS A 986 -2.74 -31.35 -4.82
N ARG A 987 -1.40 -31.42 -4.81
CA ARG A 987 -0.61 -32.21 -5.76
C ARG A 987 -0.22 -33.61 -5.29
N LEU A 988 -0.53 -34.05 -4.06
CA LEU A 988 -0.28 -35.46 -3.72
C LEU A 988 -1.06 -36.36 -4.70
N GLY A 989 -0.34 -37.26 -5.37
CA GLY A 989 -0.95 -38.32 -6.14
C GLY A 989 -1.74 -39.27 -5.23
N ARG A 990 -2.69 -40.01 -5.79
CA ARG A 990 -3.50 -41.00 -5.07
C ARG A 990 -3.10 -42.39 -5.51
N ILE A 991 -2.72 -43.22 -4.55
CA ILE A 991 -2.40 -44.62 -4.76
C ILE A 991 -3.50 -45.47 -4.15
N TYR A 992 -4.23 -46.18 -5.00
CA TYR A 992 -5.32 -47.07 -4.64
C TYR A 992 -4.80 -48.52 -4.56
N PRO A 993 -4.88 -49.21 -3.41
CA PRO A 993 -4.51 -50.62 -3.33
C PRO A 993 -5.53 -51.51 -4.05
N GLY A 994 -5.10 -52.18 -5.11
CA GLY A 994 -5.84 -53.20 -5.85
C GLY A 994 -6.89 -52.66 -6.81
N ARG A 995 -7.71 -51.69 -6.37
CA ARG A 995 -8.84 -51.17 -7.15
C ARG A 995 -9.16 -49.71 -6.90
N LEU A 996 -9.69 -49.04 -7.92
CA LEU A 996 -10.29 -47.71 -7.85
C LEU A 996 -11.81 -47.82 -8.00
N GLU A 997 -12.55 -47.14 -7.14
CA GLU A 997 -14.02 -47.10 -7.21
C GLU A 997 -14.50 -45.69 -7.57
N LEU A 998 -15.33 -45.57 -8.62
CA LEU A 998 -15.96 -44.33 -9.04
C LEU A 998 -17.43 -44.34 -8.62
N SER A 999 -17.80 -43.47 -7.69
CA SER A 999 -19.14 -43.43 -7.09
C SER A 999 -19.58 -41.99 -6.81
N GLY A 1000 -20.84 -41.80 -6.42
CA GLY A 1000 -21.34 -40.49 -5.98
C GLY A 1000 -21.14 -39.39 -7.03
N ARG A 1001 -20.23 -38.46 -6.77
CA ARG A 1001 -19.92 -37.30 -7.64
C ARG A 1001 -19.06 -37.64 -8.86
N ASP A 1002 -18.36 -38.77 -8.87
CA ASP A 1002 -17.53 -39.20 -10.02
C ASP A 1002 -18.39 -39.74 -11.18
N VAL A 1003 -19.69 -39.95 -10.91
CA VAL A 1003 -20.66 -40.51 -11.84
C VAL A 1003 -21.68 -39.43 -12.19
N THR A 1004 -22.10 -39.39 -13.45
CA THR A 1004 -23.17 -38.55 -14.00
C THR A 1004 -24.37 -39.42 -14.35
N SER A 1005 -25.58 -38.92 -14.06
CA SER A 1005 -26.86 -39.54 -14.41
C SER A 1005 -27.95 -38.47 -14.37
N THR A 1006 -28.98 -38.61 -15.20
CA THR A 1006 -30.09 -37.65 -15.23
C THR A 1006 -31.03 -37.80 -14.03
N ARG A 1007 -31.00 -38.93 -13.33
CA ARG A 1007 -31.77 -39.18 -12.09
C ARG A 1007 -30.90 -39.74 -10.97
N ARG A 1008 -31.28 -39.45 -9.74
CA ARG A 1008 -30.65 -39.97 -8.52
C ARG A 1008 -31.70 -40.30 -7.47
N ASP A 1009 -31.42 -41.32 -6.67
CA ASP A 1009 -32.14 -41.67 -5.45
C ASP A 1009 -31.15 -41.59 -4.28
N GLY A 1010 -31.32 -40.58 -3.43
CA GLY A 1010 -30.28 -40.17 -2.48
C GLY A 1010 -28.95 -39.88 -3.18
N SER A 1011 -27.89 -40.60 -2.80
CA SER A 1011 -26.55 -40.47 -3.40
C SER A 1011 -26.32 -41.37 -4.62
N LEU A 1012 -27.24 -42.30 -4.92
CA LEU A 1012 -27.07 -43.31 -5.95
C LEU A 1012 -27.52 -42.79 -7.33
N PRO A 1013 -26.69 -42.90 -8.39
CA PRO A 1013 -27.11 -42.73 -9.78
C PRO A 1013 -28.15 -43.78 -10.18
N VAL A 1014 -29.20 -43.33 -10.88
CA VAL A 1014 -30.34 -44.17 -11.24
C VAL A 1014 -30.72 -43.98 -12.70
N MET A 1015 -30.92 -45.09 -13.41
CA MET A 1015 -31.52 -45.08 -14.75
C MET A 1015 -32.81 -45.91 -14.78
N ASP A 1016 -33.74 -45.54 -15.65
CA ASP A 1016 -34.98 -46.30 -15.86
C ASP A 1016 -34.73 -47.51 -16.78
N GLY A 1017 -34.81 -48.70 -16.20
CA GLY A 1017 -34.73 -49.98 -16.88
C GLY A 1017 -33.36 -50.22 -17.52
N ASN A 1018 -33.35 -50.38 -18.84
CA ASN A 1018 -32.16 -50.69 -19.64
C ASN A 1018 -31.96 -49.76 -20.84
N HIS A 1019 -32.65 -48.62 -20.87
CA HIS A 1019 -32.68 -47.74 -22.03
C HIS A 1019 -31.72 -46.55 -21.84
N ALA A 1020 -30.90 -46.28 -22.87
CA ALA A 1020 -29.88 -45.23 -22.95
C ALA A 1020 -28.62 -45.43 -22.08
N TRP A 1021 -27.61 -44.57 -22.29
CA TRP A 1021 -26.38 -44.52 -21.48
C TRP A 1021 -26.55 -43.51 -20.34
N ASP A 1022 -27.54 -43.66 -19.49
CA ASP A 1022 -27.83 -42.58 -18.54
C ASP A 1022 -26.77 -42.46 -17.42
N ILE A 1023 -26.34 -43.59 -16.87
CA ILE A 1023 -25.29 -43.62 -15.85
C ILE A 1023 -23.92 -43.68 -16.53
N LYS A 1024 -23.09 -42.65 -16.36
CA LYS A 1024 -21.75 -42.55 -16.96
C LYS A 1024 -20.70 -42.05 -15.97
N ALA A 1025 -19.45 -42.49 -16.12
CA ALA A 1025 -18.31 -41.90 -15.41
C ALA A 1025 -17.15 -41.70 -16.40
N SER A 1026 -16.59 -40.49 -16.46
CA SER A 1026 -15.38 -40.25 -17.26
C SER A 1026 -14.18 -40.96 -16.63
N ALA A 1027 -13.20 -41.36 -17.45
CA ALA A 1027 -11.91 -41.78 -16.95
C ALA A 1027 -11.33 -40.65 -16.05
N PRO A 1028 -10.92 -40.95 -14.81
CA PRO A 1028 -10.42 -39.93 -13.90
C PRO A 1028 -9.21 -39.19 -14.48
N SER A 1029 -9.26 -37.87 -14.42
CA SER A 1029 -8.14 -37.03 -14.82
C SER A 1029 -6.93 -37.35 -13.95
N GLY A 1030 -5.81 -37.75 -14.57
CA GLY A 1030 -4.58 -38.16 -13.89
C GLY A 1030 -4.39 -39.67 -13.67
N LEU A 1031 -5.37 -40.52 -14.02
CA LEU A 1031 -5.20 -41.99 -14.00
C LEU A 1031 -4.08 -42.43 -14.96
N ASP A 1032 -3.25 -43.40 -14.54
CA ASP A 1032 -2.27 -44.02 -15.43
C ASP A 1032 -2.97 -44.82 -16.54
N LEU A 1033 -2.89 -44.38 -17.79
CA LEU A 1033 -3.62 -45.01 -18.90
C LEU A 1033 -2.84 -46.10 -19.63
N ARG A 1034 -1.60 -46.40 -19.19
CA ARG A 1034 -0.74 -47.42 -19.83
C ARG A 1034 -1.22 -48.87 -19.63
N PRO A 1035 -1.66 -49.30 -18.44
CA PRO A 1035 -2.11 -50.68 -18.24
C PRO A 1035 -3.55 -50.90 -18.73
N ALA A 1036 -3.93 -52.18 -18.86
CA ALA A 1036 -5.32 -52.56 -19.05
C ALA A 1036 -6.02 -52.71 -17.69
N TYR A 1037 -7.28 -52.30 -17.63
CA TYR A 1037 -8.11 -52.37 -16.44
C TYR A 1037 -9.27 -53.36 -16.63
N ARG A 1038 -9.54 -54.17 -15.62
CA ARG A 1038 -10.78 -54.93 -15.50
C ARG A 1038 -11.83 -53.98 -14.94
N ILE A 1039 -12.89 -53.77 -15.72
CA ILE A 1039 -13.93 -52.79 -15.41
C ILE A 1039 -15.18 -53.52 -14.93
N GLY A 1040 -15.68 -53.17 -13.75
CA GLY A 1040 -16.94 -53.66 -13.21
C GLY A 1040 -17.89 -52.54 -12.79
N ALA A 1041 -19.14 -52.91 -12.53
CA ALA A 1041 -20.16 -52.04 -11.97
C ALA A 1041 -20.95 -52.81 -10.91
N ARG A 1042 -21.08 -52.23 -9.71
CA ARG A 1042 -21.90 -52.76 -8.62
C ARG A 1042 -23.33 -52.22 -8.78
N LEU A 1043 -24.25 -53.11 -9.14
CA LEU A 1043 -25.59 -52.75 -9.59
C LEU A 1043 -26.67 -53.49 -8.79
N ARG A 1044 -27.80 -52.81 -8.54
CA ARG A 1044 -29.06 -53.45 -8.12
C ARG A 1044 -30.21 -52.89 -8.93
N SER A 1045 -31.36 -53.55 -8.90
CA SER A 1045 -32.56 -53.07 -9.59
C SER A 1045 -33.85 -53.39 -8.83
N ASN A 1046 -34.80 -52.47 -8.87
CA ASN A 1046 -36.21 -52.73 -8.49
C ASN A 1046 -37.11 -52.80 -9.74
N ALA A 1047 -36.53 -52.93 -10.93
CA ALA A 1047 -37.27 -52.94 -12.18
C ALA A 1047 -38.16 -54.18 -12.30
N THR A 1048 -39.40 -53.96 -12.73
CA THR A 1048 -40.32 -55.02 -13.15
C THR A 1048 -39.97 -55.41 -14.58
N LEU A 1049 -39.70 -56.70 -14.80
CA LEU A 1049 -39.31 -57.23 -16.10
C LEU A 1049 -40.54 -57.48 -16.97
N LYS A 1050 -40.55 -56.97 -18.21
CA LYS A 1050 -41.58 -57.35 -19.21
C LYS A 1050 -41.30 -58.71 -19.84
N ASP A 1051 -40.03 -59.12 -19.88
CA ASP A 1051 -39.54 -60.41 -20.37
C ASP A 1051 -38.41 -60.91 -19.43
N GLU A 1052 -38.45 -62.18 -19.02
CA GLU A 1052 -37.40 -62.80 -18.20
C GLU A 1052 -36.01 -62.81 -18.88
N LYS A 1053 -35.97 -62.62 -20.21
CA LYS A 1053 -34.73 -62.50 -21.01
C LYS A 1053 -34.21 -61.06 -21.14
N ALA A 1054 -34.81 -60.07 -20.48
CA ALA A 1054 -34.37 -58.68 -20.56
C ALA A 1054 -32.91 -58.53 -20.11
N THR A 1055 -32.09 -57.88 -20.95
CA THR A 1055 -30.66 -57.66 -20.69
C THR A 1055 -30.33 -56.18 -20.59
N SER A 1056 -29.27 -55.88 -19.85
CA SER A 1056 -28.59 -54.58 -19.89
C SER A 1056 -27.11 -54.80 -20.14
N ARG A 1057 -26.34 -53.72 -20.21
CA ARG A 1057 -24.91 -53.80 -20.44
C ARG A 1057 -24.15 -52.78 -19.61
N ILE A 1058 -22.90 -53.10 -19.34
CA ILE A 1058 -21.89 -52.12 -18.95
C ILE A 1058 -20.87 -52.00 -20.07
N GLY A 1059 -20.26 -50.84 -20.24
CA GLY A 1059 -19.21 -50.69 -21.24
C GLY A 1059 -18.33 -49.47 -21.04
N VAL A 1060 -17.31 -49.40 -21.89
CA VAL A 1060 -16.38 -48.29 -22.01
C VAL A 1060 -16.44 -47.79 -23.44
N TYR A 1061 -16.72 -46.51 -23.60
CA TYR A 1061 -16.76 -45.83 -24.89
C TYR A 1061 -15.63 -44.81 -24.97
N ASP A 1062 -14.86 -44.85 -26.05
CA ASP A 1062 -13.83 -43.88 -26.35
C ASP A 1062 -14.40 -42.81 -27.30
N GLN A 1063 -14.48 -41.58 -26.81
CA GLN A 1063 -15.11 -40.49 -27.55
C GLN A 1063 -14.26 -39.98 -28.71
N ALA A 1064 -12.94 -40.12 -28.66
CA ALA A 1064 -12.04 -39.69 -29.72
C ALA A 1064 -12.15 -40.59 -30.95
N THR A 1065 -12.21 -41.91 -30.73
CA THR A 1065 -12.31 -42.93 -31.77
C THR A 1065 -13.75 -43.32 -32.11
N LYS A 1066 -14.71 -42.88 -31.29
CA LYS A 1066 -16.14 -43.21 -31.38
C LYS A 1066 -16.44 -44.72 -31.34
N LYS A 1067 -15.66 -45.48 -30.55
CA LYS A 1067 -15.77 -46.95 -30.44
C LYS A 1067 -16.08 -47.39 -29.01
N ILE A 1068 -16.84 -48.48 -28.89
CA ILE A 1068 -16.94 -49.24 -27.65
C ILE A 1068 -15.69 -50.12 -27.56
N ILE A 1069 -14.82 -49.82 -26.59
CA ILE A 1069 -13.52 -50.48 -26.41
C ILE A 1069 -13.57 -51.62 -25.38
N GLY A 1070 -14.67 -51.75 -24.64
CA GLY A 1070 -14.99 -52.91 -23.81
C GLY A 1070 -16.47 -52.90 -23.42
N ASN A 1071 -17.11 -54.07 -23.31
CA ASN A 1071 -18.47 -54.19 -22.77
C ASN A 1071 -18.76 -55.58 -22.22
N ALA A 1072 -19.80 -55.68 -21.38
CA ALA A 1072 -20.40 -56.94 -20.94
C ALA A 1072 -21.93 -56.81 -20.91
N VAL A 1073 -22.62 -57.82 -21.42
CA VAL A 1073 -24.08 -57.94 -21.39
C VAL A 1073 -24.48 -58.85 -20.23
N PHE A 1074 -25.50 -58.47 -19.47
CA PHE A 1074 -25.98 -59.24 -18.33
C PHE A 1074 -27.52 -59.25 -18.25
N PRO A 1075 -28.15 -60.33 -17.75
CA PRO A 1075 -29.59 -60.35 -17.50
C PRO A 1075 -29.98 -59.37 -16.38
N ILE A 1076 -30.99 -58.53 -16.56
CA ILE A 1076 -31.42 -57.59 -15.50
C ILE A 1076 -31.93 -58.35 -14.27
N LYS A 1077 -32.60 -59.49 -14.48
CA LYS A 1077 -33.03 -60.41 -13.41
C LYS A 1077 -31.89 -60.79 -12.45
N SER A 1078 -30.64 -60.83 -12.93
CA SER A 1078 -29.51 -61.19 -12.08
C SER A 1078 -29.24 -60.14 -11.01
N ILE A 1079 -29.60 -58.86 -11.22
CA ILE A 1079 -29.39 -57.74 -10.29
C ILE A 1079 -30.67 -57.26 -9.60
N VAL A 1080 -31.82 -57.91 -9.81
CA VAL A 1080 -33.07 -57.54 -9.12
C VAL A 1080 -32.97 -57.92 -7.63
N GLY A 1081 -33.33 -56.99 -6.76
CA GLY A 1081 -33.28 -57.14 -5.30
C GLY A 1081 -32.70 -55.92 -4.58
N GLU A 1082 -32.58 -56.03 -3.26
CA GLU A 1082 -32.01 -54.97 -2.41
C GLU A 1082 -30.47 -54.97 -2.40
N ASP A 1083 -29.85 -56.13 -2.65
CA ASP A 1083 -28.38 -56.28 -2.64
C ASP A 1083 -27.72 -55.86 -3.96
N PHE A 1084 -26.60 -55.14 -3.86
CA PHE A 1084 -25.75 -54.83 -5.01
C PHE A 1084 -24.93 -56.04 -5.46
N LYS A 1085 -24.90 -56.25 -6.78
CA LYS A 1085 -24.14 -57.33 -7.42
C LYS A 1085 -23.18 -56.77 -8.46
N THR A 1086 -21.98 -57.33 -8.53
CA THR A 1086 -20.95 -56.87 -9.46
C THR A 1086 -21.11 -57.53 -10.82
N VAL A 1087 -21.23 -56.71 -11.87
CA VAL A 1087 -21.10 -57.12 -13.27
C VAL A 1087 -19.73 -56.67 -13.76
N THR A 1088 -18.99 -57.53 -14.45
CA THR A 1088 -17.61 -57.26 -14.86
C THR A 1088 -17.39 -57.52 -16.34
N ILE A 1089 -16.60 -56.66 -16.99
CA ILE A 1089 -16.07 -56.88 -18.33
C ILE A 1089 -14.91 -57.86 -18.23
N SER A 1090 -15.07 -59.05 -18.82
CA SER A 1090 -14.11 -60.16 -18.68
C SER A 1090 -12.74 -59.87 -19.30
N LYS A 1091 -12.69 -59.04 -20.35
CA LYS A 1091 -11.46 -58.62 -21.01
C LYS A 1091 -10.93 -57.32 -20.40
N GLY A 1092 -9.62 -57.23 -20.18
CA GLY A 1092 -8.96 -55.98 -19.80
C GLY A 1092 -9.14 -54.89 -20.86
N VAL A 1093 -9.41 -53.67 -20.42
CA VAL A 1093 -9.67 -52.49 -21.26
C VAL A 1093 -8.60 -51.44 -21.00
N THR A 1094 -7.86 -51.04 -22.02
CA THR A 1094 -6.95 -49.89 -21.96
C THR A 1094 -7.73 -48.61 -22.18
N LEU A 1095 -7.72 -47.71 -21.20
CA LEU A 1095 -8.46 -46.46 -21.23
C LEU A 1095 -7.68 -45.35 -21.95
N THR A 1096 -8.38 -44.31 -22.39
CA THR A 1096 -7.83 -43.08 -22.94
C THR A 1096 -8.37 -41.87 -22.17
N GLU A 1097 -7.77 -40.70 -22.35
CA GLU A 1097 -8.29 -39.46 -21.73
C GLU A 1097 -9.73 -39.12 -22.16
N ALA A 1098 -10.15 -39.64 -23.32
CA ALA A 1098 -11.49 -39.45 -23.88
C ALA A 1098 -12.45 -40.62 -23.56
N SER A 1099 -12.02 -41.58 -22.73
CA SER A 1099 -12.84 -42.74 -22.36
C SER A 1099 -13.85 -42.39 -21.27
N PHE A 1100 -15.06 -42.93 -21.39
CA PHE A 1100 -16.02 -42.97 -20.28
C PHE A 1100 -16.67 -44.35 -20.13
N LEU A 1101 -16.93 -44.72 -18.89
CA LEU A 1101 -17.65 -45.90 -18.47
C LEU A 1101 -19.15 -45.60 -18.49
N TYR A 1102 -19.97 -46.59 -18.83
CA TYR A 1102 -21.43 -46.45 -18.83
C TYR A 1102 -22.15 -47.72 -18.38
N VAL A 1103 -23.36 -47.54 -17.85
CA VAL A 1103 -24.38 -48.58 -17.67
C VAL A 1103 -25.54 -48.26 -18.63
N GLY A 1104 -26.08 -49.29 -19.27
CA GLY A 1104 -27.19 -49.17 -20.24
C GLY A 1104 -26.72 -49.18 -21.71
N GLY A 1105 -27.63 -48.97 -22.67
CA GLY A 1105 -27.34 -49.13 -24.09
C GLY A 1105 -28.42 -48.56 -25.01
N PHE A 1106 -28.10 -48.39 -26.30
CA PHE A 1106 -29.12 -48.23 -27.34
C PHE A 1106 -29.77 -49.59 -27.59
N LEU A 1107 -30.83 -49.89 -26.83
CA LEU A 1107 -31.73 -51.00 -27.11
C LEU A 1107 -32.96 -50.44 -27.85
N PRO A 1108 -33.45 -51.09 -28.92
CA PRO A 1108 -34.56 -50.57 -29.73
C PRO A 1108 -35.86 -50.36 -28.95
N GLU A 1109 -36.08 -51.10 -27.86
CA GLU A 1109 -37.26 -51.02 -27.00
C GLU A 1109 -36.85 -51.17 -25.52
N GLN A 1110 -37.57 -50.49 -24.63
CA GLN A 1110 -37.40 -50.61 -23.17
C GLN A 1110 -38.00 -51.94 -22.67
N GLN A 1111 -37.13 -52.87 -22.25
CA GLN A 1111 -37.51 -54.24 -21.89
C GLN A 1111 -37.78 -54.44 -20.37
N ALA A 1112 -37.45 -53.44 -19.56
CA ALA A 1112 -37.71 -53.42 -18.12
C ALA A 1112 -38.18 -52.02 -17.68
N GLN A 1113 -39.12 -51.95 -16.73
CA GLN A 1113 -39.68 -50.70 -16.22
C GLN A 1113 -39.41 -50.59 -14.71
N GLY A 1114 -38.81 -49.49 -14.28
CA GLY A 1114 -38.31 -49.29 -12.91
C GLY A 1114 -36.79 -49.17 -12.88
N ASP A 1115 -36.20 -48.96 -11.70
CA ASP A 1115 -34.90 -48.35 -11.59
C ASP A 1115 -33.73 -49.36 -11.52
N VAL A 1116 -32.63 -49.03 -12.21
CA VAL A 1116 -31.31 -49.64 -12.03
C VAL A 1116 -30.42 -48.63 -11.31
N PHE A 1117 -29.86 -49.06 -10.18
CA PHE A 1117 -29.03 -48.26 -9.30
C PHE A 1117 -27.57 -48.68 -9.46
N LEU A 1118 -26.67 -47.70 -9.53
CA LEU A 1118 -25.23 -47.94 -9.46
C LEU A 1118 -24.71 -47.55 -8.07
N GLU A 1119 -24.00 -48.46 -7.41
CA GLU A 1119 -23.21 -48.14 -6.22
C GLU A 1119 -21.86 -47.54 -6.61
N ALA A 1120 -21.10 -48.24 -7.46
CA ALA A 1120 -19.82 -47.77 -7.99
C ALA A 1120 -19.43 -48.49 -9.29
N PHE A 1121 -18.69 -47.81 -10.16
CA PHE A 1121 -17.81 -48.49 -11.11
C PHE A 1121 -16.52 -48.90 -10.40
N VAL A 1122 -15.98 -50.06 -10.74
CA VAL A 1122 -14.76 -50.62 -10.14
C VAL A 1122 -13.73 -50.83 -11.25
N LEU A 1123 -12.53 -50.29 -11.07
CA LEU A 1123 -11.38 -50.48 -11.96
C LEU A 1123 -10.31 -51.25 -11.20
N GLU A 1124 -9.96 -52.44 -11.69
CA GLU A 1124 -8.91 -53.29 -11.15
C GLU A 1124 -7.78 -53.43 -12.16
N LEU A 1125 -6.53 -53.44 -11.70
CA LEU A 1125 -5.39 -53.68 -12.56
C LEU A 1125 -5.45 -55.12 -13.10
N VAL A 1126 -5.26 -55.30 -14.41
CA VAL A 1126 -5.04 -56.64 -14.98
C VAL A 1126 -3.53 -56.87 -15.01
N PRO A 1127 -3.02 -57.91 -14.32
CA PRO A 1127 -1.60 -58.27 -14.32
C PRO A 1127 -1.04 -58.51 -15.72
#